data_AF-A0A376P1H2-F1
#
_entry.id   AF-A0A376P1H2-F1
#
_cell.length_a   1.000
_cell.length_b   1.000
_cell.length_c   1.000
_cell.angle_alpha   90.00
_cell.angle_beta   90.00
_cell.angle_gamma   90.00
#
_symmetry.space_group_name_H-M   'P 1'
#
loop_
_entity.id
_entity.type
_entity.pdbx_description
1 polymer ?
#
loop_
_entity_poly.entity_id
_entity_poly.type
_entity_poly.pdbx_seq_one_letter_code
_entity_poly.pdbx_strand_id
1 'polypeptide(L)'
;MQGSREPLVSLLEGLLDGENMNVMLRGVYLTSSLQRGQMDDIFTQSAARQYRLGNNPLASWPLVDTAPYFTRSLFPQALLAEPNLATESRAWLIRSRRRLTVFSATGGVAALLLITGWHHYYNGNYQSGITVLKQAKAFMDVPPPQGEDDFGNLQLPLLNPVRDATLAYGDWGDRSRLADMGLYQGRRIGPYVEQTYLQLLEQRYLPSLFNGLVKAMNAAPPESEEKLAVLRVMRMLEDKSGRNNQVVKQYMAKRWSEKFHGQRDIQAQLMSHLDYALAHTDWHAERQAGDGDAISRWTPYDKPVVSAQKELSKLPVYQRVYQSLKTRALGVLPADLNLRDQVGPTFDQVFTSADDNKLVVPQFITRYGLQSYFVKQRDELVELTAMDSWVLNLTRNVKYSDADRAEIQHQLTEQYISDYTATWRTGMDNLNIRNFESIGQLTGALEQVISGDQPLQRALTVLRDNTQPGVFSEKLSAKEREEALAEPDYQLLTRLGHEFAPENSTLAVQKDKESTMQAVYQQLTELHRYLLAIQNAPVPGKSALKAVQLRLDQNSSDPIFATRQMAKTLPAPLNRWVGRLTDQAWHVVMVEAVHYMEVDWRDSVVKPFNEQLANNYPFNPRSAQDASLDAFERFFKPDGILDTFYQQNLKLFIDNDLSLEDGDNNVIIREDIIAQLETAQKIRDIFFSKQNGLGTSFAVETVSLSGNKRRSVLNLDGQLVDYSQGRNYTAHLVWPNNMREGNESKLTLIGTSGNAPRSISFSGPWAQFRLFWAGQLTGVQDGNFTVRFSVDGGAMTYRVHTDTEDNPFSGGLFSQFGLSDTLY
;
A
#
# COMPACT_ATOMS: atom_id res chain seq x y z
N MET A 1 -11.78 -105.41 94.80
CA MET A 1 -12.79 -104.51 95.41
C MET A 1 -14.13 -104.81 94.78
N GLN A 2 -15.08 -105.36 95.53
CA GLN A 2 -16.48 -105.45 95.10
C GLN A 2 -17.14 -104.09 95.45
N GLY A 3 -17.70 -103.39 94.46
CA GLY A 3 -18.42 -102.11 94.67
C GLY A 3 -17.94 -100.89 93.87
N SER A 4 -16.79 -100.95 93.18
CA SER A 4 -16.22 -99.79 92.46
C SER A 4 -16.53 -99.75 90.96
N ARG A 5 -17.34 -100.67 90.44
CA ARG A 5 -17.60 -100.83 89.00
C ARG A 5 -18.54 -99.74 88.44
N GLU A 6 -19.68 -99.52 89.07
CA GLU A 6 -20.68 -98.53 88.61
C GLU A 6 -20.16 -97.09 88.59
N PRO A 7 -19.45 -96.59 89.63
CA PRO A 7 -18.90 -95.23 89.61
C PRO A 7 -17.88 -95.02 88.49
N LEU A 8 -17.08 -96.05 88.17
CA LEU A 8 -16.03 -95.98 87.16
C LEU A 8 -16.59 -95.99 85.74
N VAL A 9 -17.62 -96.80 85.49
CA VAL A 9 -18.31 -96.84 84.19
C VAL A 9 -19.00 -95.51 83.92
N SER A 10 -19.72 -94.97 84.91
CA SER A 10 -20.38 -93.67 84.78
C SER A 10 -19.41 -92.51 84.51
N LEU A 11 -18.25 -92.51 85.19
CA LEU A 11 -17.19 -91.53 84.94
C LEU A 11 -16.60 -91.64 83.53
N LEU A 12 -16.34 -92.86 83.06
CA LEU A 12 -15.74 -93.11 81.74
C LEU A 12 -16.71 -92.81 80.59
N GLU A 13 -17.98 -93.17 80.73
CA GLU A 13 -19.04 -92.82 79.77
C GLU A 13 -19.20 -91.30 79.72
N GLY A 14 -19.31 -90.61 80.88
CA GLY A 14 -19.42 -89.15 80.91
C GLY A 14 -18.20 -88.41 80.33
N LEU A 15 -17.00 -89.00 80.38
CA LEU A 15 -15.78 -88.44 79.81
C LEU A 15 -15.62 -88.71 78.30
N LEU A 16 -16.32 -89.70 77.75
CA LEU A 16 -16.16 -90.16 76.36
C LEU A 16 -17.37 -89.85 75.45
N ASP A 17 -18.51 -89.41 76.00
CA ASP A 17 -19.78 -89.27 75.26
C ASP A 17 -20.01 -87.87 74.63
N GLY A 18 -19.00 -87.30 73.95
CA GLY A 18 -19.14 -86.00 73.28
C GLY A 18 -18.29 -85.83 72.02
N GLU A 19 -18.84 -85.14 71.00
CA GLU A 19 -18.29 -84.88 69.65
C GLU A 19 -16.93 -84.13 69.56
N ASN A 20 -16.19 -83.94 70.66
CA ASN A 20 -14.85 -83.37 70.67
C ASN A 20 -13.80 -84.42 71.02
N MET A 21 -13.46 -85.31 70.08
CA MET A 21 -12.36 -86.25 70.27
C MET A 21 -10.99 -85.58 70.10
N ASN A 22 -10.25 -85.48 71.21
CA ASN A 22 -8.79 -85.66 71.24
C ASN A 22 -8.29 -85.96 72.67
N VAL A 23 -8.99 -86.85 73.39
CA VAL A 23 -8.49 -87.37 74.68
C VAL A 23 -8.11 -88.83 74.48
N MET A 24 -6.81 -89.12 74.51
CA MET A 24 -6.29 -90.49 74.48
C MET A 24 -6.33 -91.06 75.90
N LEU A 25 -7.36 -91.83 76.23
CA LEU A 25 -7.46 -92.54 77.51
C LEU A 25 -6.36 -93.61 77.58
N ARG A 26 -5.39 -93.45 78.49
CA ARG A 26 -4.23 -94.37 78.62
C ARG A 26 -4.39 -95.48 79.64
N GLY A 27 -5.39 -95.39 80.50
CA GLY A 27 -5.64 -96.34 81.57
C GLY A 27 -6.20 -95.67 82.82
N VAL A 28 -6.80 -96.47 83.69
CA VAL A 28 -7.28 -96.06 85.02
C VAL A 28 -6.35 -96.66 86.06
N TYR A 29 -5.73 -95.81 86.88
CA TYR A 29 -4.76 -96.23 87.89
C TYR A 29 -5.29 -95.91 89.28
N LEU A 30 -5.33 -96.92 90.16
CA LEU A 30 -5.70 -96.76 91.57
C LEU A 30 -4.42 -96.63 92.39
N THR A 31 -4.24 -95.52 93.10
CA THR A 31 -3.03 -95.25 93.89
C THR A 31 -3.38 -95.08 95.37
N SER A 32 -2.58 -95.68 96.26
CA SER A 32 -2.61 -95.39 97.71
C SER A 32 -1.24 -94.88 98.13
N SER A 33 -1.20 -93.73 98.81
CA SER A 33 0.03 -92.95 99.02
C SER A 33 0.64 -93.09 100.42
N LEU A 34 -0.10 -93.46 101.47
CA LEU A 34 0.42 -93.56 102.84
C LEU A 34 -0.32 -94.64 103.67
N GLN A 35 0.43 -95.52 104.34
CA GLN A 35 -0.08 -96.44 105.34
C GLN A 35 0.51 -96.05 106.71
N ARG A 36 -0.32 -95.74 107.69
CA ARG A 36 0.08 -95.44 109.09
C ARG A 36 -0.74 -96.34 110.02
N GLY A 37 -0.06 -97.05 110.93
CA GLY A 37 -0.72 -97.88 111.95
C GLY A 37 0.05 -99.15 112.32
N GLN A 38 -0.45 -99.87 113.31
CA GLN A 38 0.04 -101.18 113.77
C GLN A 38 -0.22 -102.26 112.71
N MET A 39 0.79 -103.06 112.38
CA MET A 39 0.59 -104.31 111.63
C MET A 39 0.47 -105.47 112.61
N ASP A 40 -0.62 -106.23 112.50
CA ASP A 40 -0.76 -107.53 113.14
C ASP A 40 0.00 -108.58 112.33
N ASP A 41 0.87 -109.34 113.00
CA ASP A 41 1.50 -110.51 112.39
C ASP A 41 0.50 -111.68 112.41
N ILE A 42 -0.12 -111.89 111.25
CA ILE A 42 -1.13 -112.92 111.00
C ILE A 42 -0.55 -114.33 111.27
N PHE A 43 0.76 -114.53 111.10
CA PHE A 43 1.40 -115.82 111.33
C PHE A 43 1.35 -116.19 112.82
N THR A 44 1.70 -115.23 113.69
CA THR A 44 1.74 -115.41 115.14
C THR A 44 0.32 -115.60 115.72
N GLN A 45 -0.69 -114.89 115.19
CA GLN A 45 -2.10 -115.08 115.56
C GLN A 45 -2.64 -116.46 115.15
N SER A 46 -2.23 -116.98 113.99
CA SER A 46 -2.67 -118.29 113.51
C SER A 46 -2.09 -119.45 114.35
N ALA A 47 -0.81 -119.36 114.72
CA ALA A 47 -0.14 -120.36 115.55
C ALA A 47 -0.69 -120.40 116.99
N ALA A 48 -0.97 -119.24 117.60
CA ALA A 48 -1.53 -119.16 118.95
C ALA A 48 -2.95 -119.78 119.05
N ARG A 49 -3.78 -119.62 118.02
CA ARG A 49 -5.11 -120.26 117.94
C ARG A 49 -5.03 -121.78 117.85
N GLN A 50 -4.04 -122.32 117.13
CA GLN A 50 -3.91 -123.77 116.94
C GLN A 50 -3.49 -124.51 118.22
N TYR A 51 -2.65 -123.90 119.06
CA TYR A 51 -2.17 -124.49 120.31
C TYR A 51 -2.97 -124.09 121.56
N ARG A 52 -4.10 -123.38 121.40
CA ARG A 52 -4.98 -122.90 122.50
C ARG A 52 -4.23 -122.14 123.61
N LEU A 53 -3.17 -121.43 123.24
CA LEU A 53 -2.44 -120.56 124.17
C LEU A 53 -3.25 -119.27 124.33
N GLY A 54 -3.68 -118.97 125.57
CA GLY A 54 -4.53 -117.82 125.88
C GLY A 54 -3.92 -116.49 125.42
N ASN A 55 -4.79 -115.55 125.04
CA ASN A 55 -4.42 -114.21 124.55
C ASN A 55 -3.52 -113.48 125.57
N ASN A 56 -2.21 -113.55 125.36
CA ASN A 56 -1.26 -112.71 126.07
C ASN A 56 -0.77 -111.63 125.10
N PRO A 57 -0.99 -110.33 125.39
CA PRO A 57 -0.53 -109.25 124.53
C PRO A 57 0.98 -109.09 124.74
N LEU A 58 1.78 -109.64 123.84
CA LEU A 58 3.21 -109.34 123.78
C LEU A 58 3.48 -108.23 122.76
N ALA A 59 4.19 -107.22 123.25
CA ALA A 59 4.50 -105.93 122.68
C ALA A 59 4.82 -105.92 121.17
N SER A 60 3.93 -105.32 120.38
CA SER A 60 4.26 -104.82 119.04
C SER A 60 5.07 -103.53 119.18
N TRP A 61 6.28 -103.51 118.64
CA TRP A 61 7.13 -102.32 118.60
C TRP A 61 6.66 -101.36 117.49
N PRO A 62 6.80 -100.04 117.68
CA PRO A 62 6.33 -99.03 116.73
C PRO A 62 7.28 -98.91 115.53
N LEU A 63 6.74 -98.86 114.32
CA LEU A 63 7.49 -98.52 113.11
C LEU A 63 7.31 -97.03 112.78
N VAL A 64 8.44 -96.32 112.66
CA VAL A 64 8.55 -94.87 112.45
C VAL A 64 8.65 -94.50 110.95
N ASP A 65 8.72 -95.47 110.03
CA ASP A 65 8.89 -95.19 108.59
C ASP A 65 7.62 -95.43 107.75
N THR A 66 7.24 -94.39 107.01
CA THR A 66 6.22 -94.42 105.95
C THR A 66 6.83 -94.86 104.62
N ALA A 67 6.36 -95.97 104.04
CA ALA A 67 6.77 -96.44 102.71
C ALA A 67 5.61 -96.35 101.70
N PRO A 68 5.78 -95.68 100.54
CA PRO A 68 4.78 -95.68 99.48
C PRO A 68 4.85 -96.97 98.66
N TYR A 69 3.71 -97.67 98.50
CA TYR A 69 3.64 -98.95 97.79
C TYR A 69 3.50 -98.76 96.26
N PHE A 70 2.58 -97.89 95.81
CA PHE A 70 2.17 -97.84 94.40
C PHE A 70 2.70 -96.66 93.59
N THR A 71 3.16 -95.56 94.21
CA THR A 71 3.65 -94.38 93.46
C THR A 71 5.05 -94.56 92.87
N ARG A 72 5.86 -95.51 93.37
CA ARG A 72 7.21 -95.78 92.84
C ARG A 72 7.23 -96.31 91.40
N SER A 73 6.21 -97.06 90.98
CA SER A 73 6.16 -97.67 89.64
C SER A 73 5.37 -96.83 88.63
N LEU A 74 4.33 -96.11 89.05
CA LEU A 74 3.43 -95.37 88.15
C LEU A 74 4.18 -94.30 87.31
N PHE A 75 5.02 -93.49 87.95
CA PHE A 75 5.70 -92.39 87.28
C PHE A 75 6.74 -92.87 86.24
N PRO A 76 7.70 -93.74 86.61
CA PRO A 76 8.71 -94.20 85.66
C PRO A 76 8.14 -95.10 84.55
N GLN A 77 7.15 -95.94 84.85
CA GLN A 77 6.73 -97.02 83.95
C GLN A 77 5.49 -96.68 83.10
N ALA A 78 4.64 -95.73 83.51
CA ALA A 78 3.42 -95.40 82.78
C ALA A 78 3.36 -93.93 82.31
N LEU A 79 3.81 -92.98 83.13
CA LEU A 79 3.77 -91.54 82.76
C LEU A 79 4.99 -91.10 81.94
N LEU A 80 6.19 -91.56 82.29
CA LEU A 80 7.45 -91.12 81.67
C LEU A 80 8.07 -92.15 80.72
N ALA A 81 7.46 -93.31 80.54
CA ALA A 81 8.00 -94.41 79.73
C ALA A 81 7.88 -94.20 78.21
N GLU A 82 7.18 -93.17 77.75
CA GLU A 82 6.92 -92.91 76.33
C GLU A 82 7.77 -91.75 75.78
N PRO A 83 8.88 -92.00 75.04
CA PRO A 83 9.86 -90.96 74.70
C PRO A 83 9.42 -89.96 73.62
N ASN A 84 8.26 -90.15 72.96
CA ASN A 84 7.94 -89.49 71.69
C ASN A 84 6.69 -88.60 71.69
N LEU A 85 6.08 -88.32 72.84
CA LEU A 85 4.86 -87.50 72.91
C LEU A 85 5.05 -86.00 72.77
N ALA A 86 6.28 -85.53 72.88
CA ALA A 86 6.67 -84.13 72.73
C ALA A 86 7.73 -83.96 71.64
N THR A 87 7.51 -84.52 70.44
CA THR A 87 8.38 -84.28 69.27
C THR A 87 7.73 -83.29 68.29
N GLU A 88 8.55 -82.39 67.72
CA GLU A 88 8.08 -81.36 66.80
C GLU A 88 7.49 -81.97 65.52
N SER A 89 6.30 -81.52 65.13
CA SER A 89 5.66 -82.03 63.91
C SER A 89 6.50 -81.68 62.66
N ARG A 90 6.85 -82.69 61.87
CA ARG A 90 7.70 -82.56 60.66
C ARG A 90 7.10 -81.58 59.64
N ALA A 91 5.76 -81.51 59.57
CA ALA A 91 5.03 -80.58 58.72
C ALA A 91 5.16 -79.11 59.17
N TRP A 92 5.15 -78.85 60.49
CA TRP A 92 5.39 -77.51 61.03
C TRP A 92 6.84 -77.08 60.82
N LEU A 93 7.80 -77.98 61.01
CA LEU A 93 9.24 -77.69 60.86
C LEU A 93 9.59 -77.33 59.41
N ILE A 94 9.02 -78.03 58.41
CA ILE A 94 9.18 -77.69 56.99
C ILE A 94 8.51 -76.36 56.65
N ARG A 95 7.28 -76.09 57.16
CA ARG A 95 6.61 -74.80 56.95
C ARG A 95 7.34 -73.64 57.61
N SER A 96 7.85 -73.82 58.83
CA SER A 96 8.59 -72.81 59.59
C SER A 96 9.92 -72.49 58.91
N ARG A 97 10.70 -73.51 58.51
CA ARG A 97 11.93 -73.31 57.72
C ARG A 97 11.63 -72.64 56.39
N ARG A 98 10.62 -73.09 55.63
CA ARG A 98 10.25 -72.44 54.36
C ARG A 98 9.82 -70.98 54.55
N ARG A 99 9.04 -70.66 55.61
CA ARG A 99 8.69 -69.27 55.96
C ARG A 99 9.91 -68.46 56.33
N LEU A 100 10.83 -69.00 57.13
CA LEU A 100 12.06 -68.33 57.53
C LEU A 100 12.97 -68.08 56.32
N THR A 101 13.19 -69.10 55.46
CA THR A 101 14.02 -68.96 54.26
C THR A 101 13.41 -67.98 53.27
N VAL A 102 12.09 -68.01 53.05
CA VAL A 102 11.41 -67.00 52.22
C VAL A 102 11.56 -65.62 52.83
N PHE A 103 11.31 -65.45 54.14
CA PHE A 103 11.46 -64.17 54.83
C PHE A 103 12.88 -63.62 54.77
N SER A 104 13.91 -64.47 54.99
CA SER A 104 15.32 -64.09 54.90
C SER A 104 15.74 -63.78 53.46
N ALA A 105 15.26 -64.54 52.47
CA ALA A 105 15.54 -64.28 51.06
C ALA A 105 14.88 -62.97 50.60
N THR A 106 13.61 -62.74 50.93
CA THR A 106 12.93 -61.49 50.61
C THR A 106 13.53 -60.31 51.37
N GLY A 107 13.91 -60.51 52.64
CA GLY A 107 14.61 -59.51 53.44
C GLY A 107 15.98 -59.16 52.87
N GLY A 108 16.74 -60.14 52.41
CA GLY A 108 18.04 -59.95 51.75
C GLY A 108 17.92 -59.21 50.43
N VAL A 109 16.94 -59.55 49.59
CA VAL A 109 16.64 -58.83 48.34
C VAL A 109 16.19 -57.39 48.63
N ALA A 110 15.32 -57.18 49.62
CA ALA A 110 14.88 -55.85 50.01
C ALA A 110 16.04 -54.99 50.55
N ALA A 111 16.92 -55.58 51.37
CA ALA A 111 18.11 -54.89 51.87
C ALA A 111 19.08 -54.51 50.74
N LEU A 112 19.32 -55.43 49.79
CA LEU A 112 20.12 -55.14 48.59
C LEU A 112 19.50 -54.02 47.77
N LEU A 113 18.19 -54.05 47.52
CA LEU A 113 17.48 -52.99 46.81
C LEU A 113 17.61 -51.63 47.52
N LEU A 114 17.45 -51.59 48.84
CA LEU A 114 17.63 -50.37 49.63
C LEU A 114 19.07 -49.84 49.58
N ILE A 115 20.07 -50.71 49.69
CA ILE A 115 21.49 -50.32 49.59
C ILE A 115 21.80 -49.81 48.18
N THR A 116 21.34 -50.51 47.14
CA THR A 116 21.55 -50.07 45.76
C THR A 116 20.83 -48.76 45.44
N GLY A 117 19.60 -48.58 45.92
CA GLY A 117 18.86 -47.33 45.79
C GLY A 117 19.55 -46.19 46.52
N TRP A 118 19.96 -46.42 47.77
CA TRP A 118 20.68 -45.42 48.56
C TRP A 118 22.01 -45.03 47.91
N HIS A 119 22.78 -46.01 47.43
CA HIS A 119 24.02 -45.75 46.70
C HIS A 119 23.79 -45.00 45.39
N HIS A 120 22.75 -45.36 44.63
CA HIS A 120 22.38 -44.67 43.39
C HIS A 120 22.04 -43.19 43.65
N TYR A 121 21.17 -42.91 44.63
CA TYR A 121 20.78 -41.56 45.00
C TYR A 121 21.92 -40.74 45.65
N TYR A 122 22.78 -41.39 46.43
CA TYR A 122 24.00 -40.78 46.97
C TYR A 122 24.93 -40.33 45.84
N ASN A 123 25.23 -41.24 44.89
CA ASN A 123 26.10 -40.93 43.77
C ASN A 123 25.49 -39.83 42.88
N GLY A 124 24.18 -39.87 42.62
CA GLY A 124 23.48 -38.81 41.90
C GLY A 124 23.64 -37.45 42.57
N ASN A 125 23.36 -37.35 43.88
CA ASN A 125 23.50 -36.10 44.63
C ASN A 125 24.95 -35.60 44.72
N TYR A 126 25.91 -36.52 44.85
CA TYR A 126 27.34 -36.20 44.88
C TYR A 126 27.83 -35.64 43.54
N GLN A 127 27.43 -36.25 42.42
CA GLN A 127 27.77 -35.77 41.08
C GLN A 127 27.15 -34.41 40.77
N SER A 128 25.89 -34.18 41.16
CA SER A 128 25.27 -32.85 41.07
C SER A 128 26.04 -31.81 41.88
N GLY A 129 26.51 -32.16 43.08
CA GLY A 129 27.31 -31.26 43.92
C GLY A 129 28.67 -30.92 43.32
N ILE A 130 29.37 -31.91 42.75
CA ILE A 130 30.61 -31.68 41.99
C ILE A 130 30.34 -30.77 40.80
N THR A 131 29.23 -30.97 40.09
CA THR A 131 28.85 -30.16 38.93
C THR A 131 28.65 -28.70 39.35
N VAL A 132 27.90 -28.44 40.43
CA VAL A 132 27.75 -27.08 40.98
C VAL A 132 29.10 -26.47 41.33
N LEU A 133 29.98 -27.21 42.02
CA LEU A 133 31.30 -26.70 42.39
C LEU A 133 32.17 -26.38 41.16
N LYS A 134 32.14 -27.24 40.15
CA LYS A 134 32.85 -27.03 38.88
C LYS A 134 32.37 -25.77 38.18
N GLN A 135 31.06 -25.59 38.11
CA GLN A 135 30.45 -24.43 37.45
C GLN A 135 30.63 -23.13 38.25
N ALA A 136 30.59 -23.19 39.58
CA ALA A 136 30.91 -22.04 40.43
C ALA A 136 32.36 -21.59 40.25
N LYS A 137 33.31 -22.53 40.11
CA LYS A 137 34.71 -22.20 39.76
C LYS A 137 34.81 -21.57 38.37
N ALA A 138 34.15 -22.17 37.38
CA ALA A 138 34.11 -21.62 36.03
C ALA A 138 33.55 -20.18 36.01
N PHE A 139 32.53 -19.89 36.81
CA PHE A 139 32.00 -18.53 36.97
C PHE A 139 33.04 -17.56 37.56
N MET A 140 33.76 -17.96 38.61
CA MET A 140 34.77 -17.11 39.25
C MET A 140 35.97 -16.82 38.34
N ASP A 141 36.28 -17.72 37.41
CA ASP A 141 37.40 -17.59 36.46
C ASP A 141 37.05 -16.72 35.23
N VAL A 142 35.76 -16.42 34.99
CA VAL A 142 35.31 -15.63 33.84
C VAL A 142 35.46 -14.13 34.16
N PRO A 143 36.28 -13.37 33.41
CA PRO A 143 36.40 -11.94 33.62
C PRO A 143 35.09 -11.23 33.26
N PRO A 144 34.76 -10.09 33.90
CA PRO A 144 33.60 -9.30 33.52
C PRO A 144 33.71 -8.88 32.04
N PRO A 145 32.65 -9.06 31.22
CA PRO A 145 32.66 -8.62 29.83
C PRO A 145 32.95 -7.13 29.72
N GLN A 146 33.81 -6.76 28.76
CA GLN A 146 34.15 -5.38 28.44
C GLN A 146 33.34 -4.89 27.23
N GLY A 147 32.90 -3.63 27.26
CA GLY A 147 32.10 -3.01 26.20
C GLY A 147 30.59 -2.97 26.50
N GLU A 148 29.84 -2.26 25.65
CA GLU A 148 28.38 -2.24 25.69
C GLU A 148 27.82 -3.51 25.05
N ASP A 149 26.93 -4.20 25.76
CA ASP A 149 26.20 -5.36 25.25
C ASP A 149 24.75 -4.96 24.92
N ASP A 150 24.36 -5.15 23.67
CA ASP A 150 23.03 -4.79 23.14
C ASP A 150 22.15 -6.02 22.86
N PHE A 151 22.69 -7.24 22.99
CA PHE A 151 22.00 -8.48 22.62
C PHE A 151 22.07 -9.56 23.71
N GLY A 152 22.85 -9.34 24.77
CA GLY A 152 23.06 -10.25 25.89
C GLY A 152 24.13 -11.32 25.64
N ASN A 153 24.76 -11.34 24.46
CA ASN A 153 25.69 -12.40 24.07
C ASN A 153 27.02 -12.30 24.83
N LEU A 154 27.44 -11.11 25.27
CA LEU A 154 28.65 -10.95 26.06
C LEU A 154 28.45 -11.45 27.50
N GLN A 155 27.19 -11.58 27.95
CA GLN A 155 26.88 -12.13 29.27
C GLN A 155 26.88 -13.66 29.30
N LEU A 156 26.80 -14.35 28.16
CA LEU A 156 26.67 -15.81 28.09
C LEU A 156 27.79 -16.57 28.83
N PRO A 157 29.09 -16.22 28.69
CA PRO A 157 30.16 -16.92 29.42
C PRO A 157 30.00 -16.85 30.95
N LEU A 158 29.37 -15.79 31.45
CA LEU A 158 29.10 -15.59 32.87
C LEU A 158 27.80 -16.29 33.30
N LEU A 159 26.76 -16.25 32.47
CA LEU A 159 25.43 -16.79 32.78
C LEU A 159 25.35 -18.31 32.63
N ASN A 160 26.03 -18.89 31.64
CA ASN A 160 25.94 -20.33 31.34
C ASN A 160 26.40 -21.20 32.52
N PRO A 161 27.56 -20.96 33.18
CA PRO A 161 27.97 -21.76 34.33
C PRO A 161 26.96 -21.69 35.47
N VAL A 162 26.44 -20.50 35.78
CA VAL A 162 25.49 -20.32 36.88
C VAL A 162 24.15 -20.96 36.56
N ARG A 163 23.64 -20.86 35.32
CA ARG A 163 22.46 -21.60 34.86
C ARG A 163 22.65 -23.11 35.01
N ASP A 164 23.77 -23.64 34.52
CA ASP A 164 24.04 -25.08 34.56
C ASP A 164 24.19 -25.58 36.01
N ALA A 165 24.71 -24.73 36.91
CA ALA A 165 24.74 -24.99 38.34
C ALA A 165 23.33 -25.01 38.96
N THR A 166 22.46 -24.05 38.59
CA THR A 166 21.06 -24.01 39.03
C THR A 166 20.30 -25.28 38.60
N LEU A 167 20.52 -25.72 37.36
CA LEU A 167 19.86 -26.90 36.79
C LEU A 167 20.45 -28.23 37.26
N ALA A 168 21.61 -28.26 37.92
CA ALA A 168 22.31 -29.48 38.32
C ALA A 168 21.52 -30.38 39.30
N TYR A 169 20.64 -29.80 40.10
CA TYR A 169 19.74 -30.51 41.01
C TYR A 169 18.29 -30.61 40.47
N GLY A 170 18.01 -30.03 39.30
CA GLY A 170 16.66 -29.88 38.75
C GLY A 170 15.82 -28.86 39.54
N ASP A 171 14.49 -28.96 39.43
CA ASP A 171 13.58 -28.15 40.27
C ASP A 171 13.70 -28.58 41.73
N TRP A 172 14.34 -27.74 42.53
CA TRP A 172 14.62 -28.02 43.93
C TRP A 172 13.47 -27.66 44.87
N GLY A 173 12.49 -26.87 44.40
CA GLY A 173 11.35 -26.40 45.19
C GLY A 173 10.29 -27.47 45.41
N ASP A 174 10.01 -28.29 44.40
CA ASP A 174 8.83 -29.17 44.35
C ASP A 174 9.07 -30.64 44.82
N ARG A 175 10.23 -30.92 45.42
CA ARG A 175 10.57 -32.28 45.87
C ARG A 175 10.11 -32.54 47.30
N SER A 176 9.66 -33.76 47.61
CA SER A 176 9.30 -34.21 48.98
C SER A 176 10.51 -34.24 49.94
N ARG A 177 10.28 -34.17 51.27
CA ARG A 177 11.34 -34.31 52.29
C ARG A 177 12.04 -35.68 52.27
N LEU A 178 11.41 -36.68 51.69
CA LEU A 178 11.97 -38.03 51.51
C LEU A 178 12.47 -38.28 50.07
N ALA A 179 12.53 -37.24 49.23
CA ALA A 179 13.11 -37.36 47.89
C ALA A 179 14.54 -37.90 47.97
N ASP A 180 14.90 -38.75 47.02
CA ASP A 180 16.20 -39.42 46.94
C ASP A 180 16.59 -40.12 48.26
N MET A 181 15.62 -40.78 48.91
CA MET A 181 15.79 -41.44 50.22
C MET A 181 16.32 -40.52 51.33
N GLY A 182 16.01 -39.22 51.26
CA GLY A 182 16.45 -38.21 52.23
C GLY A 182 17.87 -37.68 52.02
N LEU A 183 18.55 -38.08 50.94
CA LEU A 183 19.91 -37.63 50.61
C LEU A 183 19.95 -36.33 49.79
N TYR A 184 18.80 -35.86 49.29
CA TYR A 184 18.71 -34.72 48.39
C TYR A 184 19.29 -33.42 48.98
N GLN A 185 20.36 -32.88 48.38
CA GLN A 185 21.02 -31.65 48.84
C GLN A 185 20.57 -30.38 48.10
N GLY A 186 19.78 -30.51 47.03
CA GLY A 186 19.38 -29.37 46.20
C GLY A 186 18.64 -28.26 46.96
N ARG A 187 17.90 -28.57 48.03
CA ARG A 187 17.25 -27.53 48.86
C ARG A 187 18.21 -26.63 49.63
N ARG A 188 19.43 -27.11 49.93
CA ARG A 188 20.43 -26.33 50.65
C ARG A 188 21.26 -25.48 49.69
N ILE A 189 21.53 -25.97 48.49
CA ILE A 189 22.44 -25.34 47.53
C ILE A 189 21.67 -24.52 46.48
N GLY A 190 20.54 -25.06 46.02
CA GLY A 190 19.68 -24.48 44.97
C GLY A 190 19.32 -23.01 45.20
N PRO A 191 18.80 -22.60 46.37
CA PRO A 191 18.44 -21.19 46.61
C PRO A 191 19.58 -20.20 46.38
N TYR A 192 20.81 -20.55 46.79
CA TYR A 192 21.96 -19.66 46.66
C TYR A 192 22.42 -19.51 45.20
N VAL A 193 22.46 -20.62 44.47
CA VAL A 193 22.86 -20.62 43.06
C VAL A 193 21.78 -19.95 42.21
N GLU A 194 20.51 -20.24 42.47
CA GLU A 194 19.39 -19.61 41.79
C GLU A 194 19.32 -18.10 42.08
N GLN A 195 19.49 -17.68 43.34
CA GLN A 195 19.52 -16.26 43.67
C GLN A 195 20.67 -15.55 42.95
N THR A 196 21.84 -16.17 42.87
CA THR A 196 22.98 -15.63 42.11
C THR A 196 22.65 -15.55 40.61
N TYR A 197 21.98 -16.56 40.07
CA TYR A 197 21.55 -16.58 38.68
C TYR A 197 20.54 -15.47 38.37
N LEU A 198 19.51 -15.32 39.21
CA LEU A 198 18.51 -14.26 39.10
C LEU A 198 19.16 -12.88 39.20
N GLN A 199 20.08 -12.67 40.15
CA GLN A 199 20.83 -11.43 40.26
C GLN A 199 21.64 -11.12 38.99
N LEU A 200 22.29 -12.10 38.37
CA LEU A 200 23.00 -11.89 37.10
C LEU A 200 22.05 -11.59 35.94
N LEU A 201 20.89 -12.25 35.91
CA LEU A 201 19.86 -11.95 34.92
C LEU A 201 19.34 -10.52 35.07
N GLU A 202 19.09 -10.07 36.29
CA GLU A 202 18.56 -8.73 36.57
C GLU A 202 19.60 -7.62 36.46
N GLN A 203 20.83 -7.85 36.93
CA GLN A 203 21.84 -6.80 36.99
C GLN A 203 22.65 -6.67 35.69
N ARG A 204 22.64 -7.69 34.82
CA ARG A 204 23.46 -7.69 33.60
C ARG A 204 22.71 -8.09 32.35
N TYR A 205 22.02 -9.24 32.36
CA TYR A 205 21.39 -9.77 31.15
C TYR A 205 20.23 -8.88 30.67
N LEU A 206 19.22 -8.64 31.50
CA LEU A 206 18.08 -7.79 31.15
C LEU A 206 18.52 -6.36 30.79
N PRO A 207 19.42 -5.68 31.54
CA PRO A 207 19.99 -4.40 31.13
C PRO A 207 20.63 -4.41 29.74
N SER A 208 21.38 -5.47 29.38
CA SER A 208 21.97 -5.58 28.04
C SER A 208 20.90 -5.67 26.93
N LEU A 209 19.79 -6.37 27.19
CA LEU A 209 18.66 -6.42 26.27
C LEU A 209 17.98 -5.04 26.17
N PHE A 210 17.73 -4.38 27.31
CA PHE A 210 17.12 -3.05 27.34
C PHE A 210 17.96 -2.00 26.61
N ASN A 211 19.29 -2.02 26.76
CA ASN A 211 20.20 -1.14 26.02
C ASN A 211 20.01 -1.27 24.50
N GLY A 212 19.98 -2.52 24.01
CA GLY A 212 19.74 -2.79 22.60
C GLY A 212 18.33 -2.40 22.13
N LEU A 213 17.32 -2.60 22.98
CA LEU A 213 15.93 -2.21 22.68
C LEU A 213 15.79 -0.69 22.63
N VAL A 214 16.43 0.08 23.52
CA VAL A 214 16.44 1.55 23.44
C VAL A 214 17.09 2.02 22.14
N LYS A 215 18.23 1.44 21.75
CA LYS A 215 18.87 1.75 20.46
C LYS A 215 17.94 1.48 19.28
N ALA A 216 17.22 0.35 19.29
CA ALA A 216 16.26 0.01 18.25
C ALA A 216 15.03 0.92 18.23
N MET A 217 14.51 1.27 19.41
CA MET A 217 13.38 2.20 19.57
C MET A 217 13.74 3.58 19.03
N ASN A 218 14.96 4.05 19.27
CA ASN A 218 15.46 5.34 18.76
C ASN A 218 15.73 5.33 17.25
N ALA A 219 16.09 4.17 16.69
CA ALA A 219 16.34 4.02 15.25
C ALA A 219 15.06 3.84 14.42
N ALA A 220 13.97 3.37 15.04
CA ALA A 220 12.70 3.17 14.36
C ALA A 220 12.07 4.51 13.90
N PRO A 221 11.39 4.56 12.73
CA PRO A 221 10.75 5.78 12.25
C PRO A 221 9.77 6.37 13.27
N PRO A 222 9.61 7.70 13.33
CA PRO A 222 8.70 8.32 14.27
C PRO A 222 7.26 7.86 14.02
N GLU A 223 6.50 7.69 15.11
CA GLU A 223 5.08 7.31 15.06
C GLU A 223 4.78 5.96 14.33
N SER A 224 5.79 5.09 14.18
CA SER A 224 5.67 3.82 13.43
C SER A 224 5.25 2.62 14.29
N GLU A 225 4.67 1.60 13.63
CA GLU A 225 4.40 0.29 14.26
C GLU A 225 5.70 -0.41 14.70
N GLU A 226 6.82 -0.19 14.00
CA GLU A 226 8.12 -0.73 14.39
C GLU A 226 8.56 -0.20 15.77
N LYS A 227 8.44 1.11 15.99
CA LYS A 227 8.73 1.73 17.29
C LYS A 227 7.79 1.21 18.38
N LEU A 228 6.49 1.07 18.08
CA LEU A 228 5.51 0.50 19.00
C LEU A 228 5.84 -0.94 19.39
N ALA A 229 6.27 -1.77 18.44
CA ALA A 229 6.66 -3.16 18.69
C ALA A 229 7.86 -3.26 19.65
N VAL A 230 8.85 -2.37 19.49
CA VAL A 230 10.01 -2.31 20.41
C VAL A 230 9.56 -1.91 21.82
N LEU A 231 8.75 -0.85 21.93
CA LEU A 231 8.21 -0.37 23.20
C LEU A 231 7.36 -1.46 23.90
N ARG A 232 6.55 -2.20 23.14
CA ARG A 232 5.75 -3.33 23.62
C ARG A 232 6.64 -4.38 24.30
N VAL A 233 7.73 -4.77 23.66
CA VAL A 233 8.68 -5.74 24.21
C VAL A 233 9.38 -5.21 25.45
N MET A 234 9.80 -3.93 25.47
CA MET A 234 10.38 -3.30 26.65
C MET A 234 9.41 -3.32 27.84
N ARG A 235 8.15 -2.93 27.63
CA ARG A 235 7.11 -2.95 28.67
C ARG A 235 6.83 -4.37 29.16
N MET A 236 6.75 -5.36 28.26
CA MET A 236 6.54 -6.75 28.64
C MET A 236 7.73 -7.38 29.39
N LEU A 237 8.97 -6.96 29.10
CA LEU A 237 10.15 -7.40 29.86
C LEU A 237 10.13 -6.84 31.29
N GLU A 238 9.72 -5.58 31.44
CA GLU A 238 9.69 -4.87 32.71
C GLU A 238 8.51 -5.29 33.61
N ASP A 239 7.30 -5.36 33.06
CA ASP A 239 6.04 -5.48 33.81
C ASP A 239 5.33 -6.81 33.49
N LYS A 240 5.21 -7.68 34.50
CA LYS A 240 4.60 -9.01 34.34
C LYS A 240 3.08 -8.96 34.11
N SER A 241 2.40 -7.87 34.50
CA SER A 241 0.93 -7.80 34.46
C SER A 241 0.34 -7.83 33.04
N GLY A 242 1.03 -7.24 32.07
CA GLY A 242 0.67 -7.25 30.65
C GLY A 242 1.58 -8.13 29.78
N ARG A 243 2.39 -8.99 30.40
CA ARG A 243 3.43 -9.76 29.72
C ARG A 243 2.86 -10.92 28.90
N ASN A 244 3.12 -10.90 27.60
CA ASN A 244 2.96 -12.07 26.74
C ASN A 244 4.33 -12.66 26.39
N ASN A 245 4.68 -13.78 27.03
CA ASN A 245 5.99 -14.42 26.86
C ASN A 245 6.26 -14.84 25.40
N GLN A 246 5.24 -15.26 24.64
CA GLN A 246 5.40 -15.64 23.24
C GLN A 246 5.80 -14.43 22.38
N VAL A 247 5.17 -13.27 22.57
CA VAL A 247 5.48 -12.04 21.79
C VAL A 247 6.92 -11.60 22.03
N VAL A 248 7.36 -11.56 23.29
CA VAL A 248 8.75 -11.21 23.64
C VAL A 248 9.74 -12.19 23.03
N LYS A 249 9.50 -13.50 23.18
CA LYS A 249 10.37 -14.54 22.62
C LYS A 249 10.45 -14.47 21.10
N GLN A 250 9.34 -14.28 20.40
CA GLN A 250 9.32 -14.18 18.93
C GLN A 250 10.08 -12.95 18.44
N TYR A 251 9.88 -11.79 19.07
CA TYR A 251 10.60 -10.57 18.71
C TYR A 251 12.11 -10.72 18.94
N MET A 252 12.52 -11.24 20.11
CA MET A 252 13.93 -11.45 20.43
C MET A 252 14.56 -12.53 19.55
N ALA A 253 13.84 -13.59 19.21
CA ALA A 253 14.28 -14.61 18.27
C ALA A 253 14.56 -14.02 16.88
N LYS A 254 13.65 -13.18 16.36
CA LYS A 254 13.84 -12.48 15.09
C LYS A 254 15.10 -11.61 15.13
N ARG A 255 15.22 -10.78 16.17
CA ARG A 255 16.38 -9.90 16.39
C ARG A 255 17.70 -10.66 16.47
N TRP A 256 17.74 -11.77 17.20
CA TRP A 256 18.94 -12.60 17.32
C TRP A 256 19.23 -13.38 16.03
N SER A 257 18.22 -13.80 15.28
CA SER A 257 18.39 -14.45 13.98
C SER A 257 19.03 -13.52 12.95
N GLU A 258 18.63 -12.24 12.94
CA GLU A 258 19.21 -11.20 12.09
C GLU A 258 20.68 -10.92 12.45
N LYS A 259 21.00 -10.82 13.75
CA LYS A 259 22.37 -10.50 14.21
C LYS A 259 23.33 -11.68 14.20
N PHE A 260 22.88 -12.87 14.62
CA PHE A 260 23.68 -14.07 14.81
C PHE A 260 23.32 -15.14 13.77
N HIS A 261 23.17 -14.73 12.52
CA HIS A 261 22.80 -15.63 11.42
C HIS A 261 23.73 -16.84 11.35
N GLY A 262 23.18 -18.05 11.29
CA GLY A 262 23.93 -19.31 11.28
C GLY A 262 24.48 -19.78 12.63
N GLN A 263 24.41 -18.98 13.71
CA GLN A 263 24.94 -19.32 15.04
C GLN A 263 23.82 -19.81 15.98
N ARG A 264 23.28 -21.00 15.68
CA ARG A 264 22.12 -21.57 16.41
C ARG A 264 22.36 -21.74 17.91
N ASP A 265 23.59 -22.08 18.31
CA ASP A 265 23.92 -22.33 19.72
C ASP A 265 23.81 -21.06 20.58
N ILE A 266 24.28 -19.92 20.07
CA ILE A 266 24.17 -18.63 20.76
C ILE A 266 22.70 -18.22 20.88
N GLN A 267 21.92 -18.37 19.80
CA GLN A 267 20.50 -18.05 19.81
C GLN A 267 19.72 -18.90 20.84
N ALA A 268 20.04 -20.21 20.91
CA ALA A 268 19.41 -21.12 21.87
C ALA A 268 19.77 -20.78 23.32
N GLN A 269 21.04 -20.45 23.60
CA GLN A 269 21.48 -20.05 24.93
C GLN A 269 20.82 -18.75 25.37
N LEU A 270 20.81 -17.71 24.52
CA LEU A 270 20.12 -16.45 24.79
C LEU A 270 18.63 -16.69 25.06
N MET A 271 17.97 -17.50 24.23
CA MET A 271 16.56 -17.83 24.43
C MET A 271 16.31 -18.56 25.75
N SER A 272 17.19 -19.48 26.15
CA SER A 272 17.08 -20.18 27.43
C SER A 272 17.19 -19.23 28.63
N HIS A 273 18.11 -18.27 28.60
CA HIS A 273 18.23 -17.25 29.66
C HIS A 273 17.04 -16.30 29.69
N LEU A 274 16.56 -15.86 28.53
CA LEU A 274 15.36 -15.04 28.42
C LEU A 274 14.12 -15.76 28.94
N ASP A 275 13.95 -17.04 28.63
CA ASP A 275 12.83 -17.84 29.13
C ASP A 275 12.82 -17.90 30.66
N TYR A 276 13.99 -18.18 31.25
CA TYR A 276 14.13 -18.22 32.71
C TYR A 276 13.83 -16.85 33.34
N ALA A 277 14.36 -15.76 32.76
CA ALA A 277 14.10 -14.41 33.23
C ALA A 277 12.60 -14.08 33.18
N LEU A 278 11.93 -14.32 32.04
CA LEU A 278 10.50 -14.05 31.87
C LEU A 278 9.61 -14.82 32.84
N ALA A 279 10.03 -16.00 33.28
CA ALA A 279 9.30 -16.81 34.26
C ALA A 279 9.45 -16.27 35.70
N HIS A 280 10.62 -15.74 36.06
CA HIS A 280 10.98 -15.48 37.47
C HIS A 280 11.13 -14.00 37.85
N THR A 281 11.22 -13.05 36.90
CA THR A 281 11.45 -11.62 37.23
C THR A 281 10.21 -10.74 37.03
N ASP A 282 10.06 -9.70 37.85
CA ASP A 282 9.01 -8.68 37.72
C ASP A 282 9.49 -7.32 38.28
N TRP A 283 10.28 -6.61 37.48
CA TRP A 283 10.86 -5.33 37.88
C TRP A 283 9.79 -4.27 38.18
N HIS A 284 8.64 -4.32 37.50
CA HIS A 284 7.56 -3.39 37.81
C HIS A 284 7.03 -3.61 39.24
N ALA A 285 6.69 -4.85 39.60
CA ALA A 285 6.20 -5.16 40.94
C ALA A 285 7.25 -4.85 42.03
N GLU A 286 8.52 -5.17 41.78
CA GLU A 286 9.64 -4.82 42.68
C GLU A 286 9.73 -3.31 42.93
N ARG A 287 9.64 -2.50 41.85
CA ARG A 287 9.65 -1.03 41.97
C ARG A 287 8.42 -0.51 42.71
N GLN A 288 7.24 -1.07 42.47
CA GLN A 288 6.02 -0.70 43.20
C GLN A 288 6.09 -1.07 44.69
N ALA A 289 6.81 -2.14 45.03
CA ALA A 289 7.09 -2.54 46.40
C ALA A 289 8.17 -1.66 47.09
N GLY A 290 8.80 -0.75 46.35
CA GLY A 290 9.82 0.16 46.88
C GLY A 290 11.25 -0.42 46.90
N ASP A 291 11.53 -1.45 46.10
CA ASP A 291 12.88 -2.00 45.97
C ASP A 291 13.82 -0.96 45.30
N GLY A 292 14.81 -0.50 46.07
CA GLY A 292 15.77 0.52 45.62
C GLY A 292 16.68 0.05 44.47
N ASP A 293 17.02 -1.22 44.42
CA ASP A 293 17.88 -1.77 43.36
C ASP A 293 17.08 -1.86 42.06
N ALA A 294 15.82 -2.29 42.11
CA ALA A 294 14.93 -2.31 40.94
C ALA A 294 14.68 -0.91 40.36
N ILE A 295 14.52 0.09 41.23
CA ILE A 295 14.39 1.50 40.82
C ILE A 295 15.67 1.98 40.11
N SER A 296 16.84 1.70 40.69
CA SER A 296 18.13 2.06 40.12
C SER A 296 18.35 1.42 38.74
N ARG A 297 18.05 0.12 38.60
CA ARG A 297 18.15 -0.62 37.33
C ARG A 297 17.27 -0.04 36.22
N TRP A 298 16.06 0.42 36.54
CA TRP A 298 15.12 0.96 35.55
C TRP A 298 15.41 2.42 35.16
N THR A 299 16.07 3.19 36.03
CA THR A 299 16.29 4.64 35.86
C THR A 299 16.84 5.06 34.48
N PRO A 300 17.79 4.33 33.85
CA PRO A 300 18.28 4.67 32.51
C PRO A 300 17.23 4.55 31.39
N TYR A 301 16.23 3.69 31.58
CA TYR A 301 15.23 3.32 30.56
C TYR A 301 13.92 4.10 30.68
N ASP A 302 13.67 4.70 31.83
CA ASP A 302 12.43 5.42 32.14
C ASP A 302 12.16 6.57 31.15
N LYS A 303 13.16 7.45 30.93
CA LYS A 303 13.02 8.59 30.00
C LYS A 303 12.76 8.14 28.54
N PRO A 304 13.55 7.22 27.95
CA PRO A 304 13.26 6.71 26.61
C PRO A 304 11.85 6.13 26.47
N VAL A 305 11.42 5.32 27.44
CA VAL A 305 10.09 4.68 27.43
C VAL A 305 8.98 5.73 27.50
N VAL A 306 9.04 6.66 28.45
CA VAL A 306 8.03 7.73 28.58
C VAL A 306 8.00 8.64 27.34
N SER A 307 9.16 8.94 26.74
CA SER A 307 9.24 9.72 25.50
C SER A 307 8.56 8.99 24.34
N ALA A 308 8.84 7.70 24.17
CA ALA A 308 8.21 6.89 23.13
C ALA A 308 6.70 6.74 23.37
N GLN A 309 6.25 6.57 24.62
CA GLN A 309 4.84 6.55 24.97
C GLN A 309 4.14 7.85 24.57
N LYS A 310 4.72 9.01 24.90
CA LYS A 310 4.17 10.33 24.57
C LYS A 310 4.15 10.59 23.06
N GLU A 311 5.17 10.16 22.34
CA GLU A 311 5.24 10.25 20.88
C GLU A 311 4.14 9.40 20.24
N LEU A 312 4.09 8.11 20.58
CA LEU A 312 3.15 7.15 20.00
C LEU A 312 1.69 7.40 20.43
N SER A 313 1.46 8.07 21.56
CA SER A 313 0.12 8.47 21.99
C SER A 313 -0.48 9.62 21.18
N LYS A 314 0.30 10.30 20.32
CA LYS A 314 -0.23 11.35 19.45
C LYS A 314 -1.20 10.81 18.40
N LEU A 315 -0.99 9.58 17.95
CA LEU A 315 -1.89 8.90 17.03
C LEU A 315 -3.05 8.26 17.80
N PRO A 316 -4.32 8.59 17.46
CA PRO A 316 -5.48 7.89 17.99
C PRO A 316 -5.38 6.38 17.80
N VAL A 317 -5.93 5.62 18.75
CA VAL A 317 -5.89 4.15 18.75
C VAL A 317 -6.35 3.58 17.40
N TYR A 318 -7.49 4.04 16.88
CA TYR A 318 -8.07 3.55 15.62
C TYR A 318 -7.13 3.75 14.41
N GLN A 319 -6.35 4.83 14.35
CA GLN A 319 -5.41 5.07 13.25
C GLN A 319 -4.26 4.06 13.27
N ARG A 320 -3.79 3.68 14.45
CA ARG A 320 -2.76 2.64 14.60
C ARG A 320 -3.31 1.27 14.22
N VAL A 321 -4.52 0.94 14.65
CA VAL A 321 -5.21 -0.31 14.23
C VAL A 321 -5.36 -0.34 12.71
N TYR A 322 -5.76 0.79 12.10
CA TYR A 322 -5.90 0.93 10.66
C TYR A 322 -4.57 0.68 9.91
N GLN A 323 -3.48 1.32 10.34
CA GLN A 323 -2.15 1.11 9.75
C GLN A 323 -1.66 -0.32 9.89
N SER A 324 -1.93 -0.97 11.03
CA SER A 324 -1.59 -2.38 11.25
C SER A 324 -2.39 -3.29 10.30
N LEU A 325 -3.71 -3.03 10.14
CA LEU A 325 -4.56 -3.76 9.19
C LEU A 325 -4.03 -3.64 7.77
N LYS A 326 -3.73 -2.42 7.32
CA LYS A 326 -3.20 -2.12 5.98
C LYS A 326 -1.85 -2.78 5.74
N THR A 327 -0.95 -2.76 6.71
CA THR A 327 0.40 -3.37 6.60
C THR A 327 0.33 -4.89 6.54
N ARG A 328 -0.49 -5.52 7.40
CA ARG A 328 -0.68 -6.99 7.40
C ARG A 328 -1.39 -7.46 6.13
N ALA A 329 -2.28 -6.64 5.57
CA ALA A 329 -3.00 -6.97 4.34
C ALA A 329 -2.04 -7.26 3.17
N LEU A 330 -0.89 -6.57 3.09
CA LEU A 330 0.13 -6.77 2.05
C LEU A 330 0.72 -8.19 2.02
N GLY A 331 0.70 -8.91 3.15
CA GLY A 331 1.22 -10.28 3.25
C GLY A 331 0.15 -11.36 3.08
N VAL A 332 -1.14 -11.00 3.08
CA VAL A 332 -2.27 -11.95 3.10
C VAL A 332 -3.13 -11.85 1.84
N LEU A 333 -3.35 -10.63 1.34
CA LEU A 333 -4.14 -10.39 0.15
C LEU A 333 -3.33 -10.65 -1.13
N PRO A 334 -4.00 -11.01 -2.24
CA PRO A 334 -3.34 -11.11 -3.54
C PRO A 334 -2.86 -9.75 -4.04
N ALA A 335 -2.21 -9.75 -5.21
CA ALA A 335 -1.71 -8.55 -5.86
C ALA A 335 -2.80 -7.49 -6.08
N ASP A 336 -2.38 -6.23 -6.07
CA ASP A 336 -3.25 -5.06 -6.20
C ASP A 336 -3.96 -5.01 -7.56
N LEU A 337 -5.12 -4.35 -7.58
CA LEU A 337 -5.95 -4.21 -8.78
C LEU A 337 -5.43 -3.05 -9.63
N ASN A 338 -5.08 -3.31 -10.88
CA ASN A 338 -4.68 -2.27 -11.83
C ASN A 338 -5.84 -1.88 -12.75
N LEU A 339 -6.28 -0.63 -12.68
CA LEU A 339 -7.39 -0.10 -13.50
C LEU A 339 -7.10 -0.23 -15.00
N ARG A 340 -5.84 -0.11 -15.44
CA ARG A 340 -5.45 -0.27 -16.85
C ARG A 340 -5.80 -1.66 -17.37
N ASP A 341 -5.44 -2.68 -16.60
CA ASP A 341 -5.67 -4.08 -16.95
C ASP A 341 -7.16 -4.42 -16.94
N GLN A 342 -7.93 -3.81 -16.01
CA GLN A 342 -9.37 -4.00 -15.91
C GLN A 342 -10.16 -3.33 -17.04
N VAL A 343 -9.69 -2.20 -17.56
CA VAL A 343 -10.25 -1.56 -18.77
C VAL A 343 -9.97 -2.41 -20.01
N GLY A 344 -8.80 -3.04 -20.09
CA GLY A 344 -8.45 -4.01 -21.12
C GLY A 344 -7.48 -3.47 -22.19
N PRO A 345 -7.25 -4.24 -23.27
CA PRO A 345 -6.14 -4.02 -24.19
C PRO A 345 -6.24 -2.74 -25.03
N THR A 346 -7.43 -2.17 -25.18
CA THR A 346 -7.64 -0.90 -25.89
C THR A 346 -7.42 0.33 -25.03
N PHE A 347 -6.94 0.17 -23.79
CA PHE A 347 -6.69 1.30 -22.88
C PHE A 347 -5.86 2.39 -23.55
N ASP A 348 -4.71 2.05 -24.14
CA ASP A 348 -3.75 3.01 -24.70
C ASP A 348 -4.22 3.70 -26.00
N GLN A 349 -5.32 3.22 -26.57
CA GLN A 349 -5.97 3.82 -27.74
C GLN A 349 -6.92 4.96 -27.34
N VAL A 350 -7.43 4.95 -26.10
CA VAL A 350 -8.46 5.89 -25.64
C VAL A 350 -7.99 6.72 -24.45
N PHE A 351 -7.37 6.08 -23.46
CA PHE A 351 -6.93 6.67 -22.21
C PHE A 351 -5.41 6.90 -22.16
N THR A 352 -5.04 7.85 -21.32
CA THR A 352 -3.69 8.10 -20.82
C THR A 352 -3.79 8.43 -19.33
N SER A 353 -2.73 8.15 -18.58
CA SER A 353 -2.57 8.48 -17.17
C SER A 353 -1.47 9.50 -16.96
N ALA A 354 -1.63 10.38 -15.97
CA ALA A 354 -0.56 11.29 -15.55
C ALA A 354 0.45 10.59 -14.63
N ASP A 355 -0.04 9.66 -13.80
CA ASP A 355 0.76 8.85 -12.88
C ASP A 355 0.24 7.41 -12.82
N ASP A 356 0.97 6.47 -13.41
CA ASP A 356 0.55 5.06 -13.49
C ASP A 356 0.39 4.41 -12.11
N ASN A 357 1.08 4.91 -11.07
CA ASN A 357 0.93 4.37 -9.71
C ASN A 357 -0.47 4.63 -9.14
N LYS A 358 -1.15 5.69 -9.59
CA LYS A 358 -2.53 6.00 -9.17
C LYS A 358 -3.57 5.10 -9.83
N LEU A 359 -3.20 4.34 -10.87
CA LEU A 359 -4.07 3.32 -11.46
C LEU A 359 -4.05 2.01 -10.68
N VAL A 360 -3.11 1.84 -9.76
CA VAL A 360 -2.99 0.67 -8.90
C VAL A 360 -3.79 0.91 -7.61
N VAL A 361 -4.91 0.21 -7.49
CA VAL A 361 -5.77 0.22 -6.30
C VAL A 361 -5.33 -0.92 -5.37
N PRO A 362 -4.86 -0.64 -4.15
CA PRO A 362 -4.47 -1.67 -3.20
C PRO A 362 -5.59 -2.68 -2.98
N GLN A 363 -5.27 -3.98 -2.98
CA GLN A 363 -6.28 -5.02 -2.83
C GLN A 363 -7.07 -4.88 -1.52
N PHE A 364 -6.45 -4.31 -0.48
CA PHE A 364 -7.07 -3.96 0.79
C PHE A 364 -8.31 -3.07 0.63
N ILE A 365 -8.35 -2.24 -0.40
CA ILE A 365 -9.36 -1.22 -0.70
C ILE A 365 -10.21 -1.63 -1.92
N THR A 366 -10.41 -2.94 -2.09
CA THR A 366 -11.32 -3.49 -3.10
C THR A 366 -12.49 -4.17 -2.41
N ARG A 367 -13.54 -4.52 -3.16
CA ARG A 367 -14.64 -5.32 -2.61
C ARG A 367 -14.13 -6.63 -2.00
N TYR A 368 -13.19 -7.28 -2.67
CA TYR A 368 -12.59 -8.50 -2.15
C TYR A 368 -11.83 -8.24 -0.84
N GLY A 369 -11.01 -7.18 -0.74
CA GLY A 369 -10.33 -6.82 0.50
C GLY A 369 -11.28 -6.49 1.65
N LEU A 370 -12.38 -5.77 1.34
CA LEU A 370 -13.44 -5.45 2.28
C LEU A 370 -14.07 -6.72 2.87
N GLN A 371 -14.55 -7.61 2.00
CA GLN A 371 -15.32 -8.80 2.37
C GLN A 371 -14.44 -9.91 2.96
N SER A 372 -13.26 -10.14 2.37
CA SER A 372 -12.40 -11.27 2.74
C SER A 372 -11.46 -10.96 3.91
N TYR A 373 -11.16 -9.69 4.17
CA TYR A 373 -10.15 -9.29 5.16
C TYR A 373 -10.66 -8.24 6.14
N PHE A 374 -11.02 -7.03 5.71
CA PHE A 374 -11.34 -5.92 6.63
C PHE A 374 -12.47 -6.29 7.62
N VAL A 375 -13.60 -6.76 7.09
CA VAL A 375 -14.76 -7.13 7.93
C VAL A 375 -14.45 -8.29 8.88
N LYS A 376 -13.62 -9.24 8.44
CA LYS A 376 -13.26 -10.43 9.25
C LYS A 376 -12.22 -10.14 10.32
N GLN A 377 -11.31 -9.20 10.07
CA GLN A 377 -10.15 -8.94 10.93
C GLN A 377 -10.32 -7.74 11.87
N ARG A 378 -11.23 -6.81 11.57
CA ARG A 378 -11.40 -5.57 12.35
C ARG A 378 -11.70 -5.84 13.83
N ASP A 379 -12.52 -6.86 14.13
CA ASP A 379 -12.95 -7.13 15.50
C ASP A 379 -11.82 -7.78 16.33
N GLU A 380 -11.12 -8.74 15.74
CA GLU A 380 -9.97 -9.41 16.37
C GLU A 380 -8.81 -8.42 16.62
N LEU A 381 -8.53 -7.52 15.68
CA LEU A 381 -7.44 -6.55 15.85
C LEU A 381 -7.75 -5.48 16.90
N VAL A 382 -9.02 -5.09 17.07
CA VAL A 382 -9.42 -4.17 18.16
C VAL A 382 -9.23 -4.84 19.53
N GLU A 383 -9.47 -6.16 19.64
CA GLU A 383 -9.16 -6.90 20.87
C GLU A 383 -7.65 -6.96 21.16
N LEU A 384 -6.84 -7.25 20.14
CA LEU A 384 -5.39 -7.38 20.29
C LEU A 384 -4.70 -6.04 20.61
N THR A 385 -5.30 -4.91 20.22
CA THR A 385 -4.76 -3.55 20.44
C THR A 385 -5.12 -2.95 21.80
N ALA A 386 -5.92 -3.63 22.63
CA ALA A 386 -6.08 -3.28 24.04
C ALA A 386 -4.76 -3.38 24.82
N MET A 387 -3.90 -4.32 24.41
CA MET A 387 -2.54 -4.46 24.91
C MET A 387 -1.69 -3.22 24.59
N ASP A 388 -1.90 -2.59 23.43
CA ASP A 388 -1.11 -1.43 23.01
C ASP A 388 -1.45 -0.16 23.81
N SER A 389 -2.68 -0.02 24.32
CA SER A 389 -3.00 1.08 25.25
C SER A 389 -2.37 0.92 26.62
N TRP A 390 -2.21 -0.33 27.09
CA TRP A 390 -1.41 -0.63 28.29
C TRP A 390 0.09 -0.36 28.07
N VAL A 391 0.62 -0.71 26.88
CA VAL A 391 2.01 -0.40 26.50
C VAL A 391 2.26 1.11 26.54
N LEU A 392 1.30 1.91 26.05
CA LEU A 392 1.38 3.37 26.05
C LEU A 392 1.06 4.04 27.40
N ASN A 393 0.73 3.26 28.43
CA ASN A 393 0.31 3.77 29.74
C ASN A 393 -0.93 4.69 29.66
N LEU A 394 -1.81 4.47 28.68
CA LEU A 394 -3.08 5.18 28.51
C LEU A 394 -4.18 4.56 29.36
N THR A 395 -4.12 3.24 29.56
CA THR A 395 -5.04 2.49 30.40
C THR A 395 -4.27 1.58 31.34
N ARG A 396 -4.75 1.44 32.59
CA ARG A 396 -4.25 0.41 33.51
C ARG A 396 -4.80 -0.99 33.20
N ASN A 397 -5.92 -1.04 32.48
CA ASN A 397 -6.58 -2.27 32.08
C ASN A 397 -6.08 -2.72 30.71
N VAL A 398 -5.81 -4.02 30.58
CA VAL A 398 -5.41 -4.70 29.34
C VAL A 398 -6.62 -5.01 28.43
N LYS A 399 -7.84 -4.63 28.86
CA LYS A 399 -9.09 -4.83 28.12
C LYS A 399 -9.87 -3.52 28.04
N TYR A 400 -10.36 -3.18 26.84
CA TYR A 400 -11.29 -2.07 26.62
C TYR A 400 -12.69 -2.40 27.15
N SER A 401 -13.47 -1.36 27.48
CA SER A 401 -14.91 -1.53 27.67
C SER A 401 -15.62 -1.78 26.34
N ASP A 402 -16.83 -2.34 26.39
CA ASP A 402 -17.63 -2.56 25.17
C ASP A 402 -17.97 -1.24 24.46
N ALA A 403 -18.13 -0.15 25.20
CA ALA A 403 -18.38 1.18 24.65
C ALA A 403 -17.15 1.74 23.91
N ASP A 404 -15.95 1.62 24.50
CA ASP A 404 -14.70 2.07 23.86
C ASP A 404 -14.43 1.27 22.58
N ARG A 405 -14.70 -0.04 22.61
CA ARG A 405 -14.57 -0.93 21.46
C ARG A 405 -15.48 -0.48 20.31
N ALA A 406 -16.75 -0.21 20.60
CA ALA A 406 -17.71 0.24 19.59
C ALA A 406 -17.30 1.58 18.96
N GLU A 407 -16.80 2.53 19.75
CA GLU A 407 -16.31 3.81 19.23
C GLU A 407 -15.06 3.64 18.35
N ILE A 408 -14.09 2.82 18.78
CA ILE A 408 -12.89 2.52 17.97
C ILE A 408 -13.27 1.85 16.65
N GLN A 409 -14.20 0.89 16.67
CA GLN A 409 -14.71 0.21 15.47
C GLN A 409 -15.41 1.19 14.52
N HIS A 410 -16.19 2.11 15.07
CA HIS A 410 -16.85 3.16 14.30
C HIS A 410 -15.82 4.05 13.60
N GLN A 411 -14.88 4.64 14.35
CA GLN A 411 -13.82 5.50 13.78
C GLN A 411 -12.94 4.76 12.77
N LEU A 412 -12.63 3.49 13.02
CA LEU A 412 -11.88 2.63 12.10
C LEU A 412 -12.64 2.41 10.78
N THR A 413 -13.95 2.22 10.87
CA THR A 413 -14.83 2.04 9.71
C THR A 413 -14.92 3.32 8.89
N GLU A 414 -15.09 4.48 9.53
CA GLU A 414 -15.13 5.77 8.86
C GLU A 414 -13.79 6.08 8.17
N GLN A 415 -12.66 5.79 8.83
CA GLN A 415 -11.33 5.94 8.22
C GLN A 415 -11.15 5.02 7.00
N TYR A 416 -11.62 3.77 7.08
CA TYR A 416 -11.55 2.82 5.97
C TYR A 416 -12.41 3.26 4.78
N ILE A 417 -13.66 3.69 5.01
CA ILE A 417 -14.52 4.23 3.96
C ILE A 417 -13.91 5.47 3.32
N SER A 418 -13.32 6.37 4.11
CA SER A 418 -12.66 7.58 3.61
C SER A 418 -11.46 7.25 2.70
N ASP A 419 -10.55 6.37 3.12
CA ASP A 419 -9.42 5.92 2.29
C ASP A 419 -9.91 5.17 1.04
N TYR A 420 -11.01 4.42 1.17
CA TYR A 420 -11.67 3.74 0.06
C TYR A 420 -12.17 4.70 -1.01
N THR A 421 -12.96 5.67 -0.59
CA THR A 421 -13.52 6.67 -1.49
C THR A 421 -12.43 7.52 -2.14
N ALA A 422 -11.42 7.94 -1.36
CA ALA A 422 -10.31 8.74 -1.86
C ALA A 422 -9.45 8.00 -2.89
N THR A 423 -9.13 6.72 -2.63
CA THR A 423 -8.31 5.89 -3.52
C THR A 423 -9.02 5.67 -4.87
N TRP A 424 -10.29 5.30 -4.84
CA TRP A 424 -11.07 5.07 -6.06
C TRP A 424 -11.31 6.36 -6.85
N ARG A 425 -11.65 7.47 -6.19
CA ARG A 425 -11.78 8.78 -6.88
C ARG A 425 -10.46 9.19 -7.52
N THR A 426 -9.34 9.05 -6.81
CA THR A 426 -8.00 9.35 -7.36
C THR A 426 -7.67 8.50 -8.59
N GLY A 427 -7.97 7.20 -8.55
CA GLY A 427 -7.75 6.30 -9.69
C GLY A 427 -8.60 6.68 -10.91
N MET A 428 -9.89 6.96 -10.70
CA MET A 428 -10.81 7.38 -11.76
C MET A 428 -10.49 8.78 -12.31
N ASP A 429 -9.99 9.69 -11.46
CA ASP A 429 -9.57 11.03 -11.86
C ASP A 429 -8.27 11.03 -12.66
N ASN A 430 -7.42 10.04 -12.44
CA ASN A 430 -6.18 9.88 -13.19
C ASN A 430 -6.39 9.33 -14.61
N LEU A 431 -7.57 8.79 -14.92
CA LEU A 431 -7.95 8.37 -16.27
C LEU A 431 -8.34 9.59 -17.13
N ASN A 432 -7.52 9.90 -18.13
CA ASN A 432 -7.72 11.02 -19.04
C ASN A 432 -7.79 10.56 -20.49
N ILE A 433 -8.61 11.21 -21.30
CA ILE A 433 -8.66 10.93 -22.74
C ILE A 433 -7.36 11.42 -23.38
N ARG A 434 -6.78 10.57 -24.23
CA ARG A 434 -5.55 10.86 -24.97
C ARG A 434 -5.78 12.01 -25.97
N ASN A 435 -4.71 12.74 -26.31
CA ASN A 435 -4.72 13.66 -27.44
C ASN A 435 -4.59 12.89 -28.77
N PHE A 436 -5.28 13.34 -29.81
CA PHE A 436 -5.29 12.73 -31.14
C PHE A 436 -4.74 13.71 -32.17
N GLU A 437 -3.93 13.21 -33.10
CA GLU A 437 -3.26 14.04 -34.11
C GLU A 437 -4.05 14.13 -35.42
N SER A 438 -5.02 13.23 -35.63
CA SER A 438 -5.81 13.18 -36.86
C SER A 438 -7.22 12.67 -36.63
N ILE A 439 -8.11 12.98 -37.58
CA ILE A 439 -9.48 12.47 -37.61
C ILE A 439 -9.49 10.92 -37.62
N GLY A 440 -8.52 10.29 -38.30
CA GLY A 440 -8.40 8.83 -38.35
C GLY A 440 -8.07 8.18 -37.01
N GLN A 441 -7.16 8.77 -36.22
CA GLN A 441 -6.84 8.26 -34.89
C GLN A 441 -8.04 8.40 -33.94
N LEU A 442 -8.72 9.55 -33.97
CA LEU A 442 -9.89 9.79 -33.12
C LEU A 442 -11.08 8.91 -33.49
N THR A 443 -11.36 8.71 -34.78
CA THR A 443 -12.44 7.81 -35.23
C THR A 443 -12.17 6.36 -34.80
N GLY A 444 -10.93 5.88 -34.94
CA GLY A 444 -10.54 4.57 -34.41
C GLY A 444 -10.71 4.43 -32.90
N ALA A 445 -10.37 5.48 -32.12
CA ALA A 445 -10.62 5.49 -30.68
C ALA A 445 -12.12 5.52 -30.34
N LEU A 446 -12.91 6.32 -31.05
CA LEU A 446 -14.38 6.35 -30.90
C LEU A 446 -15.00 5.00 -31.24
N GLU A 447 -14.51 4.29 -32.26
CA GLU A 447 -14.94 2.93 -32.60
C GLU A 447 -14.73 1.96 -31.43
N GLN A 448 -13.56 2.01 -30.77
CA GLN A 448 -13.34 1.22 -29.55
C GLN A 448 -14.28 1.60 -28.40
N VAL A 449 -14.62 2.88 -28.27
CA VAL A 449 -15.55 3.38 -27.24
C VAL A 449 -16.98 2.92 -27.47
N ILE A 450 -17.47 2.92 -28.71
CA ILE A 450 -18.88 2.64 -29.04
C ILE A 450 -19.17 1.15 -29.29
N SER A 451 -18.32 0.45 -30.06
CA SER A 451 -18.61 -0.90 -30.57
C SER A 451 -17.54 -1.94 -30.26
N GLY A 452 -16.31 -1.53 -29.95
CA GLY A 452 -15.21 -2.42 -29.59
C GLY A 452 -15.24 -2.84 -28.11
N ASP A 453 -14.13 -2.61 -27.42
CA ASP A 453 -13.94 -3.02 -26.02
C ASP A 453 -14.70 -2.18 -24.99
N GLN A 454 -15.30 -1.05 -25.40
CA GLN A 454 -16.10 -0.16 -24.54
C GLN A 454 -15.35 0.27 -23.26
N PRO A 455 -14.13 0.85 -23.37
CA PRO A 455 -13.27 1.15 -22.23
C PRO A 455 -13.91 2.10 -21.19
N LEU A 456 -14.75 3.05 -21.63
CA LEU A 456 -15.48 3.93 -20.70
C LEU A 456 -16.45 3.14 -19.80
N GLN A 457 -17.23 2.23 -20.40
CA GLN A 457 -18.16 1.38 -19.66
C GLN A 457 -17.41 0.39 -18.76
N ARG A 458 -16.29 -0.20 -19.22
CA ARG A 458 -15.47 -1.10 -18.39
C ARG A 458 -14.91 -0.39 -17.16
N ALA A 459 -14.35 0.82 -17.32
CA ALA A 459 -13.85 1.60 -16.19
C ALA A 459 -14.95 1.86 -15.14
N LEU A 460 -16.14 2.29 -15.58
CA LEU A 460 -17.28 2.53 -14.69
C LEU A 460 -17.82 1.23 -14.08
N THR A 461 -17.76 0.10 -14.82
CA THR A 461 -18.20 -1.21 -14.33
C THR A 461 -17.29 -1.70 -13.20
N VAL A 462 -15.97 -1.52 -13.35
CA VAL A 462 -14.98 -1.89 -12.33
C VAL A 462 -15.19 -1.07 -11.05
N LEU A 463 -15.45 0.23 -11.19
CA LEU A 463 -15.83 1.09 -10.07
C LEU A 463 -17.11 0.60 -9.40
N ARG A 464 -18.17 0.33 -10.18
CA ARG A 464 -19.46 -0.16 -9.68
C ARG A 464 -19.33 -1.48 -8.93
N ASP A 465 -18.64 -2.45 -9.51
CA ASP A 465 -18.51 -3.78 -8.95
C ASP A 465 -17.72 -3.77 -7.62
N ASN A 466 -16.89 -2.75 -7.41
CA ASN A 466 -16.17 -2.50 -6.16
C ASN A 466 -16.86 -1.53 -5.19
N THR A 467 -17.90 -0.80 -5.59
CA THR A 467 -18.53 0.23 -4.73
C THR A 467 -19.99 -0.05 -4.43
N GLN A 468 -20.69 -0.87 -5.21
CA GLN A 468 -22.08 -1.24 -4.96
C GLN A 468 -22.23 -2.61 -4.27
N PRO A 469 -23.27 -2.76 -3.41
CA PRO A 469 -23.64 -4.06 -2.88
C PRO A 469 -24.16 -4.98 -4.00
N GLY A 470 -24.01 -6.28 -3.82
CA GLY A 470 -24.60 -7.26 -4.75
C GLY A 470 -26.13 -7.25 -4.68
N VAL A 471 -26.79 -7.54 -5.81
CA VAL A 471 -28.24 -7.72 -5.84
C VAL A 471 -28.57 -9.14 -5.37
N PHE A 472 -29.39 -9.25 -4.34
CA PHE A 472 -29.89 -10.54 -3.86
C PHE A 472 -30.85 -11.19 -4.86
N SER A 473 -30.77 -12.52 -4.98
CA SER A 473 -31.72 -13.29 -5.80
C SER A 473 -33.15 -13.13 -5.28
N GLU A 474 -34.12 -12.96 -6.18
CA GLU A 474 -35.55 -12.95 -5.85
C GLU A 474 -36.05 -14.26 -5.22
N LYS A 475 -35.23 -15.33 -5.26
CA LYS A 475 -35.55 -16.64 -4.69
C LYS A 475 -35.24 -16.77 -3.19
N LEU A 476 -34.55 -15.79 -2.58
CA LEU A 476 -34.25 -15.79 -1.15
C LEU A 476 -35.54 -15.55 -0.35
N SER A 477 -35.70 -16.26 0.77
CA SER A 477 -36.80 -15.99 1.70
C SER A 477 -36.66 -14.60 2.33
N ALA A 478 -37.77 -14.04 2.82
CA ALA A 478 -37.75 -12.72 3.46
C ALA A 478 -36.77 -12.65 4.64
N LYS A 479 -36.66 -13.74 5.42
CA LYS A 479 -35.75 -13.85 6.55
C LYS A 479 -34.28 -13.91 6.14
N GLU A 480 -33.94 -14.74 5.16
CA GLU A 480 -32.57 -14.84 4.63
C GLU A 480 -32.11 -13.51 4.00
N ARG A 481 -33.05 -12.78 3.38
CA ARG A 481 -32.78 -11.46 2.82
C ARG A 481 -32.54 -10.42 3.92
N GLU A 482 -33.31 -10.45 5.00
CA GLU A 482 -33.12 -9.55 6.15
C GLU A 482 -31.76 -9.80 6.84
N GLU A 483 -31.40 -11.07 7.01
CA GLU A 483 -30.09 -11.48 7.55
C GLU A 483 -28.94 -11.00 6.65
N ALA A 484 -29.05 -11.17 5.33
CA ALA A 484 -28.02 -10.75 4.39
C ALA A 484 -27.90 -9.20 4.29
N LEU A 485 -29.00 -8.47 4.47
CA LEU A 485 -28.98 -6.99 4.56
C LEU A 485 -28.32 -6.50 5.86
N ALA A 486 -28.35 -7.31 6.91
CA ALA A 486 -27.74 -7.01 8.20
C ALA A 486 -26.24 -7.31 8.25
N GLU A 487 -25.68 -8.04 7.27
CA GLU A 487 -24.25 -8.35 7.24
C GLU A 487 -23.41 -7.06 7.14
N PRO A 488 -22.29 -6.97 7.89
CA PRO A 488 -21.50 -5.75 7.93
C PRO A 488 -20.93 -5.35 6.56
N ASP A 489 -20.53 -6.31 5.73
CA ASP A 489 -19.97 -6.05 4.42
C ASP A 489 -21.03 -5.46 3.46
N TYR A 490 -22.26 -5.96 3.48
CA TYR A 490 -23.37 -5.40 2.73
C TYR A 490 -23.68 -3.96 3.15
N GLN A 491 -23.71 -3.67 4.46
CA GLN A 491 -23.95 -2.32 4.97
C GLN A 491 -22.85 -1.34 4.53
N LEU A 492 -21.58 -1.75 4.60
CA LEU A 492 -20.46 -0.93 4.15
C LEU A 492 -20.51 -0.68 2.64
N LEU A 493 -20.77 -1.70 1.83
CA LEU A 493 -20.94 -1.54 0.39
C LEU A 493 -22.15 -0.67 0.04
N THR A 494 -23.21 -0.70 0.85
CA THR A 494 -24.37 0.21 0.67
C THR A 494 -23.97 1.67 0.93
N ARG A 495 -23.18 1.94 1.98
CA ARG A 495 -22.64 3.29 2.26
C ARG A 495 -21.72 3.76 1.13
N LEU A 496 -20.79 2.91 0.70
CA LEU A 496 -19.92 3.19 -0.46
C LEU A 496 -20.73 3.44 -1.72
N GLY A 497 -21.78 2.66 -1.96
CA GLY A 497 -22.67 2.81 -3.10
C GLY A 497 -23.38 4.17 -3.12
N HIS A 498 -23.61 4.78 -1.95
CA HIS A 498 -24.14 6.13 -1.83
C HIS A 498 -23.10 7.20 -2.18
N GLU A 499 -21.86 7.05 -1.73
CA GLU A 499 -20.73 7.94 -2.04
C GLU A 499 -20.39 8.00 -3.54
N PHE A 500 -20.69 6.93 -4.27
CA PHE A 500 -20.49 6.79 -5.72
C PHE A 500 -21.82 6.70 -6.49
N ALA A 501 -22.92 7.19 -5.90
CA ALA A 501 -24.24 7.13 -6.54
C ALA A 501 -24.29 7.82 -7.92
N PRO A 502 -23.68 9.01 -8.13
CA PRO A 502 -23.65 9.65 -9.44
C PRO A 502 -23.02 8.78 -10.52
N GLU A 503 -21.84 8.20 -10.25
CA GLU A 503 -21.08 7.36 -11.16
C GLU A 503 -21.82 6.05 -11.44
N ASN A 504 -22.29 5.38 -10.39
CA ASN A 504 -22.96 4.09 -10.50
C ASN A 504 -24.31 4.18 -11.21
N SER A 505 -25.01 5.32 -11.07
CA SER A 505 -26.29 5.54 -11.75
C SER A 505 -26.16 5.61 -13.28
N THR A 506 -24.97 5.93 -13.82
CA THR A 506 -24.75 6.02 -15.27
C THR A 506 -24.94 4.69 -16.00
N LEU A 507 -24.65 3.58 -15.31
CA LEU A 507 -24.78 2.22 -15.81
C LEU A 507 -26.14 1.59 -15.48
N ALA A 508 -26.95 2.23 -14.63
CA ALA A 508 -28.23 1.70 -14.22
C ALA A 508 -29.30 1.92 -15.30
N VAL A 509 -30.08 0.88 -15.59
CA VAL A 509 -31.26 0.98 -16.45
C VAL A 509 -32.47 1.29 -15.56
N GLN A 510 -33.10 2.44 -15.77
CA GLN A 510 -34.35 2.78 -15.10
C GLN A 510 -35.52 2.13 -15.85
N LYS A 511 -36.57 1.71 -15.13
CA LYS A 511 -37.79 1.19 -15.76
C LYS A 511 -38.29 2.21 -16.79
N ASP A 512 -38.27 1.82 -18.06
CA ASP A 512 -38.72 2.56 -19.24
C ASP A 512 -37.78 3.66 -19.79
N LYS A 513 -36.52 3.74 -19.36
CA LYS A 513 -35.50 4.64 -19.97
C LYS A 513 -34.16 3.93 -20.18
N GLU A 514 -33.51 4.25 -21.29
CA GLU A 514 -32.12 3.83 -21.55
C GLU A 514 -31.17 4.36 -20.47
N SER A 515 -30.06 3.66 -20.24
CA SER A 515 -29.04 4.13 -19.29
C SER A 515 -28.36 5.40 -19.82
N THR A 516 -27.83 6.24 -18.92
CA THR A 516 -27.04 7.41 -19.32
C THR A 516 -25.88 7.01 -20.23
N MET A 517 -25.23 5.88 -19.96
CA MET A 517 -24.15 5.36 -20.78
C MET A 517 -24.61 5.00 -22.21
N GLN A 518 -25.80 4.42 -22.36
CA GLN A 518 -26.37 4.07 -23.67
C GLN A 518 -26.69 5.34 -24.47
N ALA A 519 -27.26 6.36 -23.84
CA ALA A 519 -27.49 7.66 -24.48
C ALA A 519 -26.17 8.32 -24.92
N VAL A 520 -25.12 8.23 -24.09
CA VAL A 520 -23.77 8.72 -24.44
C VAL A 520 -23.22 7.97 -25.64
N TYR A 521 -23.37 6.64 -25.72
CA TYR A 521 -22.91 5.87 -26.87
C TYR A 521 -23.66 6.18 -28.16
N GLN A 522 -24.97 6.43 -28.11
CA GLN A 522 -25.71 6.92 -29.27
C GLN A 522 -25.16 8.27 -29.75
N GLN A 523 -24.93 9.20 -28.83
CA GLN A 523 -24.37 10.51 -29.16
C GLN A 523 -22.94 10.43 -29.73
N LEU A 524 -22.09 9.57 -29.15
CA LEU A 524 -20.74 9.32 -29.66
C LEU A 524 -20.75 8.59 -31.01
N THR A 525 -21.78 7.79 -31.30
CA THR A 525 -21.97 7.16 -32.62
C THR A 525 -22.29 8.22 -33.67
N GLU A 526 -23.13 9.21 -33.33
CA GLU A 526 -23.42 10.34 -34.21
C GLU A 526 -22.17 11.20 -34.48
N LEU A 527 -21.37 11.47 -33.43
CA LEU A 527 -20.08 12.13 -33.56
C LEU A 527 -19.12 11.34 -34.46
N HIS A 528 -19.01 10.03 -34.24
CA HIS A 528 -18.16 9.14 -35.03
C HIS A 528 -18.57 9.15 -36.52
N ARG A 529 -19.88 9.05 -36.81
CA ARG A 529 -20.41 9.11 -38.18
C ARG A 529 -20.12 10.44 -38.86
N TYR A 530 -20.22 11.54 -38.12
CA TYR A 530 -19.91 12.87 -38.62
C TYR A 530 -18.43 13.02 -39.00
N LEU A 531 -17.53 12.57 -38.13
CA LEU A 531 -16.09 12.60 -38.40
C LEU A 531 -15.71 11.67 -39.55
N LEU A 532 -16.30 10.48 -39.64
CA LEU A 532 -16.11 9.57 -40.77
C LEU A 532 -16.58 10.17 -42.10
N ALA A 533 -17.65 10.96 -42.12
CA ALA A 533 -18.12 11.62 -43.32
C ALA A 533 -17.11 12.66 -43.83
N ILE A 534 -16.43 13.37 -42.93
CA ILE A 534 -15.34 14.30 -43.26
C ILE A 534 -14.13 13.51 -43.78
N GLN A 535 -13.71 12.47 -43.05
CA GLN A 535 -12.54 11.66 -43.40
C GLN A 535 -12.67 10.96 -44.75
N ASN A 536 -13.87 10.46 -45.08
CA ASN A 536 -14.12 9.72 -46.32
C ASN A 536 -14.53 10.62 -47.50
N ALA A 537 -14.54 11.94 -47.33
CA ALA A 537 -14.80 12.87 -48.42
C ALA A 537 -13.67 12.81 -49.48
N PRO A 538 -13.95 13.13 -50.77
CA PRO A 538 -12.92 13.12 -51.81
C PRO A 538 -11.71 14.01 -51.50
N VAL A 539 -11.94 15.11 -50.77
CA VAL A 539 -10.91 16.00 -50.24
C VAL A 539 -11.25 16.29 -48.77
N PRO A 540 -10.68 15.52 -47.81
CA PRO A 540 -11.03 15.61 -46.39
C PRO A 540 -10.87 17.02 -45.82
N GLY A 541 -9.71 17.63 -46.05
CA GLY A 541 -9.41 19.03 -45.76
C GLY A 541 -10.47 20.05 -46.16
N LYS A 542 -10.98 19.97 -47.40
CA LYS A 542 -12.05 20.85 -47.89
C LYS A 542 -13.37 20.61 -47.16
N SER A 543 -13.67 19.35 -46.84
CA SER A 543 -14.85 19.00 -46.05
C SER A 543 -14.74 19.48 -44.60
N ALA A 544 -13.55 19.40 -44.02
CA ALA A 544 -13.26 19.90 -42.68
C ALA A 544 -13.38 21.44 -42.63
N LEU A 545 -12.83 22.15 -43.61
CA LEU A 545 -12.98 23.61 -43.74
C LEU A 545 -14.45 24.02 -43.81
N LYS A 546 -15.25 23.34 -44.64
CA LYS A 546 -16.69 23.60 -44.72
C LYS A 546 -17.42 23.35 -43.39
N ALA A 547 -17.03 22.29 -42.67
CA ALA A 547 -17.59 21.98 -41.35
C ALA A 547 -17.29 23.09 -40.33
N VAL A 548 -16.06 23.62 -40.32
CA VAL A 548 -15.67 24.78 -39.50
C VAL A 548 -16.49 26.01 -39.86
N GLN A 549 -16.61 26.32 -41.16
CA GLN A 549 -17.37 27.47 -41.64
C GLN A 549 -18.84 27.42 -41.22
N LEU A 550 -19.51 26.28 -41.43
CA LEU A 550 -20.92 26.10 -41.05
C LEU A 550 -21.15 26.29 -39.54
N ARG A 551 -20.20 25.86 -38.71
CA ARG A 551 -20.29 26.00 -37.26
C ARG A 551 -20.19 27.47 -36.83
N LEU A 552 -19.27 28.22 -37.42
CA LEU A 552 -19.00 29.62 -37.06
C LEU A 552 -20.06 30.57 -37.62
N ASP A 553 -20.50 30.37 -38.88
CA ASP A 553 -21.46 31.27 -39.55
C ASP A 553 -22.91 31.07 -39.09
N GLN A 554 -23.34 29.84 -38.82
CA GLN A 554 -24.77 29.51 -38.70
C GLN A 554 -25.22 29.13 -37.29
N ASN A 555 -24.34 29.25 -36.28
CA ASN A 555 -24.59 28.73 -34.93
C ASN A 555 -25.16 27.30 -34.99
N SER A 556 -24.66 26.50 -35.94
CA SER A 556 -25.29 25.24 -36.34
C SER A 556 -25.13 24.20 -35.23
N SER A 557 -26.20 23.44 -34.95
CA SER A 557 -26.15 22.30 -34.02
C SER A 557 -25.49 21.09 -34.69
N ASP A 558 -24.17 21.12 -34.84
CA ASP A 558 -23.41 19.96 -35.31
C ASP A 558 -23.25 18.88 -34.20
N PRO A 559 -22.89 17.62 -34.57
CA PRO A 559 -22.71 16.55 -33.60
C PRO A 559 -21.60 16.81 -32.57
N ILE A 560 -20.58 17.63 -32.87
CA ILE A 560 -19.55 18.03 -31.89
C ILE A 560 -20.21 18.95 -30.85
N PHE A 561 -20.98 19.96 -31.26
CA PHE A 561 -21.71 20.84 -30.34
C PHE A 561 -22.71 20.08 -29.47
N ALA A 562 -23.52 19.20 -30.06
CA ALA A 562 -24.49 18.38 -29.33
C ALA A 562 -23.81 17.49 -28.28
N THR A 563 -22.68 16.86 -28.63
CA THR A 563 -21.90 16.03 -27.70
C THR A 563 -21.29 16.87 -26.57
N ARG A 564 -20.81 18.08 -26.87
CA ARG A 564 -20.30 19.01 -25.84
C ARG A 564 -21.40 19.41 -24.86
N GLN A 565 -22.60 19.68 -25.37
CA GLN A 565 -23.73 20.06 -24.53
C GLN A 565 -24.21 18.89 -23.65
N MET A 566 -24.20 17.67 -24.18
CA MET A 566 -24.45 16.46 -23.39
C MET A 566 -23.38 16.27 -22.32
N ALA A 567 -22.09 16.42 -22.65
CA ALA A 567 -21.00 16.26 -21.69
C ALA A 567 -21.20 17.13 -20.43
N LYS A 568 -21.68 18.36 -20.57
CA LYS A 568 -21.93 19.28 -19.46
C LYS A 568 -22.99 18.80 -18.46
N THR A 569 -23.89 17.91 -18.85
CA THR A 569 -24.96 17.39 -17.97
C THR A 569 -24.62 16.03 -17.34
N LEU A 570 -23.50 15.42 -17.72
CA LEU A 570 -23.06 14.14 -17.20
C LEU A 570 -22.38 14.30 -15.82
N PRO A 571 -22.41 13.27 -14.96
CA PRO A 571 -21.60 13.24 -13.75
C PRO A 571 -20.12 13.02 -14.09
N ALA A 572 -19.23 13.46 -13.19
CA ALA A 572 -17.82 13.08 -13.26
C ALA A 572 -17.64 11.57 -13.00
N PRO A 573 -16.64 10.91 -13.62
CA PRO A 573 -15.66 11.44 -14.58
C PRO A 573 -16.15 11.45 -16.04
N LEU A 574 -17.37 10.97 -16.31
CA LEU A 574 -17.89 10.80 -17.67
C LEU A 574 -18.04 12.14 -18.41
N ASN A 575 -18.41 13.22 -17.72
CA ASN A 575 -18.43 14.57 -18.30
C ASN A 575 -17.09 14.99 -18.88
N ARG A 576 -15.99 14.74 -18.14
CA ARG A 576 -14.62 15.05 -18.53
C ARG A 576 -14.23 14.22 -19.73
N TRP A 577 -14.50 12.92 -19.72
CA TRP A 577 -14.15 12.04 -20.83
C TRP A 577 -14.88 12.40 -22.13
N VAL A 578 -16.21 12.55 -22.07
CA VAL A 578 -17.01 12.91 -23.26
C VAL A 578 -16.69 14.33 -23.72
N GLY A 579 -16.48 15.27 -22.78
CA GLY A 579 -16.05 16.62 -23.08
C GLY A 579 -14.73 16.65 -23.82
N ARG A 580 -13.72 15.94 -23.30
CA ARG A 580 -12.39 15.89 -23.92
C ARG A 580 -12.41 15.21 -25.28
N LEU A 581 -13.16 14.12 -25.48
CA LEU A 581 -13.36 13.53 -26.81
C LEU A 581 -13.95 14.53 -27.80
N THR A 582 -14.88 15.37 -27.33
CA THR A 582 -15.50 16.42 -28.14
C THR A 582 -14.53 17.56 -28.48
N ASP A 583 -13.71 17.97 -27.51
CA ASP A 583 -12.68 18.98 -27.73
C ASP A 583 -11.62 18.48 -28.70
N GLN A 584 -11.23 17.21 -28.60
CA GLN A 584 -10.35 16.56 -29.55
C GLN A 584 -10.99 16.46 -30.94
N ALA A 585 -12.27 16.15 -31.05
CA ALA A 585 -12.99 16.16 -32.33
C ALA A 585 -12.96 17.53 -33.00
N TRP A 586 -13.17 18.60 -32.23
CA TRP A 586 -13.04 19.96 -32.75
C TRP A 586 -11.61 20.26 -33.19
N HIS A 587 -10.62 19.92 -32.37
CA HIS A 587 -9.21 20.16 -32.65
C HIS A 587 -8.76 19.47 -33.94
N VAL A 588 -8.97 18.17 -34.10
CA VAL A 588 -8.52 17.44 -35.31
C VAL A 588 -9.23 17.90 -36.58
N VAL A 589 -10.49 18.32 -36.49
CA VAL A 589 -11.21 18.91 -37.64
C VAL A 589 -10.64 20.29 -37.99
N MET A 590 -10.30 21.09 -36.98
CA MET A 590 -9.68 22.39 -37.18
C MET A 590 -8.29 22.27 -37.81
N VAL A 591 -7.45 21.38 -37.29
CA VAL A 591 -6.12 21.11 -37.85
C VAL A 591 -6.20 20.67 -39.31
N GLU A 592 -7.12 19.75 -39.64
CA GLU A 592 -7.34 19.29 -41.02
C GLU A 592 -7.83 20.43 -41.94
N ALA A 593 -8.69 21.32 -41.45
CA ALA A 593 -9.17 22.49 -42.17
C ALA A 593 -8.05 23.50 -42.45
N VAL A 594 -7.23 23.80 -41.44
CA VAL A 594 -6.11 24.75 -41.51
C VAL A 594 -5.03 24.21 -42.45
N HIS A 595 -4.70 22.92 -42.36
CA HIS A 595 -3.73 22.30 -43.27
C HIS A 595 -4.17 22.41 -44.74
N TYR A 596 -5.45 22.17 -45.02
CA TYR A 596 -5.99 22.37 -46.37
C TYR A 596 -5.97 23.83 -46.80
N MET A 597 -6.32 24.75 -45.90
CA MET A 597 -6.31 26.19 -46.19
C MET A 597 -4.90 26.70 -46.52
N GLU A 598 -3.86 26.19 -45.87
CA GLU A 598 -2.46 26.51 -46.24
C GLU A 598 -2.10 26.02 -47.63
N VAL A 599 -2.48 24.77 -47.97
CA VAL A 599 -2.23 24.22 -49.31
C VAL A 599 -2.97 25.04 -50.38
N ASP A 600 -4.23 25.39 -50.13
CA ASP A 600 -5.02 26.22 -51.04
C ASP A 600 -4.48 27.65 -51.13
N TRP A 601 -4.02 28.24 -50.03
CA TRP A 601 -3.35 29.55 -50.02
C TRP A 601 -2.12 29.56 -50.92
N ARG A 602 -1.24 28.57 -50.74
CA ARG A 602 -0.03 28.44 -51.53
C ARG A 602 -0.35 28.32 -53.02
N ASP A 603 -1.30 27.45 -53.36
CA ASP A 603 -1.60 27.11 -54.76
C ASP A 603 -2.46 28.17 -55.46
N SER A 604 -3.42 28.77 -54.76
CA SER A 604 -4.40 29.72 -55.31
C SER A 604 -4.00 31.19 -55.16
N VAL A 605 -3.14 31.55 -54.21
CA VAL A 605 -2.73 32.95 -53.97
C VAL A 605 -1.23 33.16 -54.16
N VAL A 606 -0.40 32.44 -53.41
CA VAL A 606 1.06 32.67 -53.39
C VAL A 606 1.70 32.36 -54.74
N LYS A 607 1.34 31.22 -55.34
CA LYS A 607 1.88 30.80 -56.62
C LYS A 607 1.54 31.79 -57.75
N PRO A 608 0.28 32.20 -57.99
CA PRO A 608 -0.02 33.25 -58.96
C PRO A 608 0.73 34.56 -58.73
N PHE A 609 0.88 34.99 -57.48
CA PHE A 609 1.65 36.20 -57.14
C PHE A 609 3.13 36.06 -57.50
N ASN A 610 3.77 34.96 -57.09
CA ASN A 610 5.19 34.72 -57.32
C ASN A 610 5.51 34.53 -58.81
N GLU A 611 4.64 33.87 -59.56
CA GLU A 611 4.83 33.62 -60.99
C GLU A 611 4.60 34.88 -61.86
N GLN A 612 3.67 35.75 -61.49
CA GLN A 612 3.22 36.85 -62.37
C GLN A 612 3.68 38.24 -61.90
N LEU A 613 3.87 38.46 -60.61
CA LEU A 613 4.04 39.81 -60.02
C LEU A 613 5.35 39.99 -59.25
N ALA A 614 5.71 39.05 -58.36
CA ALA A 614 6.76 39.25 -57.35
C ALA A 614 8.14 39.65 -57.92
N ASN A 615 8.54 39.05 -59.06
CA ASN A 615 9.84 39.30 -59.68
C ASN A 615 9.88 40.49 -60.66
N ASN A 616 8.73 41.15 -60.85
CA ASN A 616 8.56 42.22 -61.83
C ASN A 616 8.41 43.58 -61.11
N TYR A 617 8.73 44.67 -61.80
CA TYR A 617 8.46 46.02 -61.30
C TYR A 617 6.94 46.28 -61.28
N PRO A 618 6.36 46.84 -60.21
CA PRO A 618 6.99 47.59 -59.12
C PRO A 618 7.35 46.78 -57.86
N PHE A 619 6.98 45.49 -57.76
CA PHE A 619 7.25 44.64 -56.59
C PHE A 619 8.74 44.37 -56.38
N ASN A 620 9.47 44.17 -57.49
CA ASN A 620 10.93 44.19 -57.51
C ASN A 620 11.44 45.48 -58.18
N PRO A 621 11.84 46.51 -57.40
CA PRO A 621 12.32 47.78 -57.94
C PRO A 621 13.51 47.68 -58.90
N ARG A 622 14.29 46.59 -58.80
CA ARG A 622 15.48 46.34 -59.64
C ARG A 622 15.16 45.62 -60.94
N SER A 623 13.94 45.09 -61.11
CA SER A 623 13.56 44.36 -62.31
C SER A 623 13.45 45.30 -63.50
N ALA A 624 13.98 44.87 -64.65
CA ALA A 624 13.81 45.55 -65.93
C ALA A 624 12.47 45.21 -66.59
N GLN A 625 11.84 44.12 -66.17
CA GLN A 625 10.52 43.70 -66.64
C GLN A 625 9.43 44.30 -65.76
N ASP A 626 8.37 44.76 -66.41
CA ASP A 626 7.21 45.36 -65.76
C ASP A 626 6.14 44.28 -65.53
N ALA A 627 5.48 44.34 -64.37
CA ALA A 627 4.33 43.51 -64.07
C ALA A 627 3.17 43.87 -65.00
N SER A 628 2.46 42.87 -65.51
CA SER A 628 1.26 43.11 -66.32
C SER A 628 0.19 43.81 -65.48
N LEU A 629 -0.42 44.87 -66.02
CA LEU A 629 -1.54 45.56 -65.35
C LEU A 629 -2.76 44.64 -65.23
N ASP A 630 -2.97 43.72 -66.18
CA ASP A 630 -4.05 42.73 -66.12
C ASP A 630 -3.83 41.72 -64.97
N ALA A 631 -2.59 41.25 -64.80
CA ALA A 631 -2.24 40.36 -63.68
C ALA A 631 -2.36 41.09 -62.34
N PHE A 632 -1.93 42.35 -62.28
CA PHE A 632 -2.07 43.21 -61.11
C PHE A 632 -3.55 43.43 -60.75
N GLU A 633 -4.37 43.79 -61.74
CA GLU A 633 -5.81 43.96 -61.61
C GLU A 633 -6.48 42.67 -61.13
N ARG A 634 -6.22 41.54 -61.79
CA ARG A 634 -6.81 40.24 -61.42
C ARG A 634 -6.48 39.83 -59.98
N PHE A 635 -5.29 40.17 -59.50
CA PHE A 635 -4.86 39.81 -58.15
C PHE A 635 -5.46 40.70 -57.06
N PHE A 636 -5.36 42.03 -57.21
CA PHE A 636 -5.67 43.00 -56.14
C PHE A 636 -7.07 43.59 -56.18
N LYS A 637 -7.78 43.55 -57.31
CA LYS A 637 -9.11 44.17 -57.42
C LYS A 637 -10.10 43.63 -56.36
N PRO A 638 -11.16 44.39 -56.04
CA PRO A 638 -12.31 43.83 -55.34
C PRO A 638 -12.85 42.59 -56.07
N ASP A 639 -13.15 41.52 -55.34
CA ASP A 639 -13.50 40.20 -55.89
C ASP A 639 -12.39 39.58 -56.79
N GLY A 640 -11.13 40.02 -56.61
CA GLY A 640 -9.92 39.45 -57.23
C GLY A 640 -9.43 38.19 -56.52
N ILE A 641 -8.27 37.66 -56.92
CA ILE A 641 -7.72 36.41 -56.35
C ILE A 641 -7.56 36.51 -54.83
N LEU A 642 -6.86 37.53 -54.35
CA LEU A 642 -6.58 37.69 -52.92
C LEU A 642 -7.84 38.03 -52.12
N ASP A 643 -8.69 38.90 -52.65
CA ASP A 643 -9.94 39.30 -51.98
C ASP A 643 -10.90 38.12 -51.83
N THR A 644 -11.07 37.34 -52.90
CA THR A 644 -11.95 36.17 -52.90
C THR A 644 -11.47 35.15 -51.87
N PHE A 645 -10.16 34.88 -51.83
CA PHE A 645 -9.60 33.96 -50.85
C PHE A 645 -9.77 34.48 -49.42
N TYR A 646 -9.52 35.77 -49.19
CA TYR A 646 -9.72 36.39 -47.88
C TYR A 646 -11.18 36.28 -47.42
N GLN A 647 -12.15 36.69 -48.25
CA GLN A 647 -13.57 36.67 -47.89
C GLN A 647 -14.10 35.24 -47.66
N GLN A 648 -13.66 34.28 -48.48
CA GLN A 648 -14.17 32.90 -48.42
C GLN A 648 -13.50 32.05 -47.35
N ASN A 649 -12.19 32.23 -47.12
CA ASN A 649 -11.41 31.32 -46.31
C ASN A 649 -10.83 31.96 -45.04
N LEU A 650 -10.34 33.21 -45.08
CA LEU A 650 -9.58 33.79 -43.95
C LEU A 650 -10.41 34.64 -43.00
N LYS A 651 -11.35 35.41 -43.53
CA LYS A 651 -12.14 36.39 -42.78
C LYS A 651 -12.78 35.76 -41.55
N LEU A 652 -13.40 34.59 -41.72
CA LEU A 652 -14.09 33.91 -40.63
C LEU A 652 -13.16 33.45 -39.51
N PHE A 653 -11.89 33.14 -39.81
CA PHE A 653 -10.91 32.73 -38.82
C PHE A 653 -10.31 33.93 -38.08
N ILE A 654 -10.07 35.03 -38.81
CA ILE A 654 -9.55 36.28 -38.26
C ILE A 654 -10.60 36.95 -37.34
N ASP A 655 -11.85 37.05 -37.80
CA ASP A 655 -12.91 37.76 -37.07
C ASP A 655 -13.33 37.03 -35.77
N ASN A 656 -13.14 35.70 -35.70
CA ASN A 656 -13.53 34.88 -34.53
C ASN A 656 -12.38 34.55 -33.56
N ASP A 657 -11.16 35.08 -33.80
CA ASP A 657 -9.97 34.89 -32.95
C ASP A 657 -9.77 33.43 -32.51
N LEU A 658 -9.80 32.51 -33.49
CA LEU A 658 -9.73 31.08 -33.23
C LEU A 658 -8.29 30.69 -32.85
N SER A 659 -8.13 29.96 -31.74
CA SER A 659 -6.88 29.35 -31.31
C SER A 659 -6.96 27.81 -31.38
N LEU A 660 -5.82 27.16 -31.62
CA LEU A 660 -5.71 25.68 -31.69
C LEU A 660 -5.46 25.03 -30.32
N GLU A 661 -5.00 25.78 -29.33
CA GLU A 661 -4.67 25.31 -27.99
C GLU A 661 -5.38 26.11 -26.88
N ASP A 662 -5.71 25.40 -25.81
CA ASP A 662 -6.31 25.94 -24.60
C ASP A 662 -5.17 26.46 -23.71
N GLY A 663 -4.85 27.75 -23.78
CA GLY A 663 -3.96 28.41 -22.82
C GLY A 663 -2.68 29.04 -23.35
N ASP A 664 -2.40 29.01 -24.65
CA ASP A 664 -1.33 29.82 -25.24
C ASP A 664 -1.84 30.58 -26.48
N ASN A 665 -1.37 31.81 -26.61
CA ASN A 665 -1.88 32.84 -27.52
C ASN A 665 -1.44 32.60 -28.98
N ASN A 666 -1.58 31.37 -29.48
CA ASN A 666 -1.23 30.98 -30.84
C ASN A 666 -2.40 31.29 -31.78
N VAL A 667 -2.32 32.47 -32.40
CA VAL A 667 -3.17 32.89 -33.51
C VAL A 667 -3.04 31.86 -34.64
N ILE A 668 -4.16 31.34 -35.16
CA ILE A 668 -4.16 30.33 -36.26
C ILE A 668 -3.49 30.85 -37.55
N ILE A 669 -3.52 32.17 -37.75
CA ILE A 669 -2.95 32.82 -38.93
C ILE A 669 -1.77 33.67 -38.46
N ARG A 670 -0.62 33.53 -39.12
CA ARG A 670 0.57 34.27 -38.72
C ARG A 670 0.38 35.78 -38.84
N GLU A 671 0.90 36.52 -37.86
CA GLU A 671 0.83 37.99 -37.79
C GLU A 671 1.42 38.68 -39.04
N ASP A 672 2.48 38.11 -39.62
CA ASP A 672 3.06 38.66 -40.84
C ASP A 672 2.13 38.54 -42.05
N ILE A 673 1.27 37.51 -42.11
CA ILE A 673 0.23 37.42 -43.15
C ILE A 673 -0.82 38.51 -42.96
N ILE A 674 -1.24 38.77 -41.71
CA ILE A 674 -2.22 39.82 -41.40
C ILE A 674 -1.70 41.20 -41.86
N ALA A 675 -0.45 41.53 -41.53
CA ALA A 675 0.19 42.78 -41.99
C ALA A 675 0.28 42.88 -43.52
N GLN A 676 0.48 41.75 -44.21
CA GLN A 676 0.51 41.70 -45.66
C GLN A 676 -0.88 41.87 -46.28
N LEU A 677 -1.93 41.34 -45.65
CA LEU A 677 -3.33 41.57 -46.05
C LEU A 677 -3.72 43.05 -45.90
N GLU A 678 -3.28 43.71 -44.82
CA GLU A 678 -3.45 45.16 -44.66
C GLU A 678 -2.73 45.95 -45.76
N THR A 679 -1.50 45.55 -46.09
CA THR A 679 -0.73 46.18 -47.18
C THR A 679 -1.42 45.98 -48.53
N ALA A 680 -1.98 44.81 -48.79
CA ALA A 680 -2.77 44.55 -49.98
C ALA A 680 -4.06 45.38 -50.02
N GLN A 681 -4.71 45.60 -48.87
CA GLN A 681 -5.88 46.45 -48.77
C GLN A 681 -5.52 47.92 -49.07
N LYS A 682 -4.38 48.43 -48.60
CA LYS A 682 -3.88 49.76 -48.98
C LYS A 682 -3.62 49.88 -50.48
N ILE A 683 -2.95 48.88 -51.08
CA ILE A 683 -2.77 48.80 -52.54
C ILE A 683 -4.13 48.86 -53.23
N ARG A 684 -5.13 48.12 -52.73
CA ARG A 684 -6.46 48.12 -53.30
C ARG A 684 -7.12 49.50 -53.23
N ASP A 685 -7.09 50.14 -52.07
CA ASP A 685 -7.77 51.42 -51.84
C ASP A 685 -7.14 52.58 -52.63
N ILE A 686 -5.83 52.51 -52.92
CA ILE A 686 -5.11 53.49 -53.74
C ILE A 686 -5.42 53.31 -55.24
N PHE A 687 -5.48 52.06 -55.72
CA PHE A 687 -5.46 51.76 -57.14
C PHE A 687 -6.81 51.36 -57.74
N PHE A 688 -7.83 51.07 -56.92
CA PHE A 688 -9.14 50.63 -57.39
C PHE A 688 -10.25 51.50 -56.80
N SER A 689 -10.99 52.18 -57.68
CA SER A 689 -12.17 52.96 -57.27
C SER A 689 -13.47 52.14 -57.42
N LYS A 690 -14.53 52.50 -56.69
CA LYS A 690 -15.83 51.79 -56.76
C LYS A 690 -16.59 51.96 -58.09
N GLN A 691 -16.22 52.94 -58.92
CA GLN A 691 -16.97 53.31 -60.14
C GLN A 691 -16.15 53.20 -61.44
N ASN A 692 -14.83 53.13 -61.35
CA ASN A 692 -13.91 52.86 -62.47
C ASN A 692 -12.90 51.80 -62.00
N GLY A 693 -12.58 50.82 -62.86
CA GLY A 693 -11.54 49.82 -62.64
C GLY A 693 -10.15 50.43 -62.39
N LEU A 694 -9.08 49.61 -62.49
CA LEU A 694 -7.71 50.01 -62.15
C LEU A 694 -7.35 51.46 -62.58
N GLY A 695 -7.07 52.33 -61.60
CA GLY A 695 -6.53 53.66 -61.84
C GLY A 695 -6.58 54.62 -60.65
N THR A 696 -5.69 55.61 -60.66
CA THR A 696 -5.57 56.70 -59.69
C THR A 696 -5.52 58.05 -60.40
N SER A 697 -6.19 59.05 -59.82
CA SER A 697 -6.06 60.46 -60.20
C SER A 697 -5.02 61.16 -59.33
N PHE A 698 -4.32 62.12 -59.92
CA PHE A 698 -3.37 62.98 -59.22
C PHE A 698 -3.20 64.30 -59.96
N ALA A 699 -2.59 65.30 -59.32
CA ALA A 699 -2.34 66.60 -59.93
C ALA A 699 -0.86 66.96 -59.87
N VAL A 700 -0.32 67.52 -60.95
CA VAL A 700 1.09 67.93 -61.06
C VAL A 700 1.16 69.44 -61.21
N GLU A 701 1.72 70.09 -60.21
CA GLU A 701 2.02 71.52 -60.17
C GLU A 701 3.46 71.77 -60.62
N THR A 702 3.65 72.69 -61.57
CA THR A 702 4.98 73.15 -61.98
C THR A 702 5.55 74.07 -60.89
N VAL A 703 6.73 73.78 -60.33
CA VAL A 703 7.29 74.58 -59.23
C VAL A 703 8.43 75.50 -59.69
N SER A 704 9.48 74.91 -60.29
CA SER A 704 10.65 75.67 -60.72
C SER A 704 11.42 74.97 -61.84
N LEU A 705 11.96 75.76 -62.78
CA LEU A 705 12.85 75.32 -63.86
C LEU A 705 14.19 76.08 -63.73
N SER A 706 15.31 75.39 -63.91
CA SER A 706 16.63 76.01 -63.85
C SER A 706 16.82 77.07 -64.95
N GLY A 707 17.49 78.18 -64.61
CA GLY A 707 17.63 79.35 -65.51
C GLY A 707 18.34 79.07 -66.85
N ASN A 708 19.09 77.97 -66.96
CA ASN A 708 19.72 77.51 -68.20
C ASN A 708 18.80 76.70 -69.12
N LYS A 709 17.53 76.48 -68.75
CA LYS A 709 16.52 75.78 -69.54
C LYS A 709 15.32 76.70 -69.81
N ARG A 710 14.85 76.74 -71.07
CA ARG A 710 13.74 77.62 -71.50
C ARG A 710 12.36 76.96 -71.43
N ARG A 711 12.30 75.63 -71.52
CA ARG A 711 11.06 74.86 -71.56
C ARG A 711 11.27 73.46 -71.02
N SER A 712 10.29 72.95 -70.27
CA SER A 712 10.20 71.59 -69.77
C SER A 712 8.93 70.95 -70.29
N VAL A 713 9.03 69.79 -70.91
CA VAL A 713 7.87 69.01 -71.36
C VAL A 713 7.88 67.68 -70.64
N LEU A 714 6.97 67.50 -69.69
CA LEU A 714 6.72 66.25 -69.00
C LEU A 714 5.58 65.52 -69.72
N ASN A 715 5.86 64.35 -70.29
CA ASN A 715 4.88 63.46 -70.88
C ASN A 715 4.65 62.28 -69.95
N LEU A 716 3.43 62.10 -69.46
CA LEU A 716 3.00 60.96 -68.66
C LEU A 716 1.92 60.19 -69.45
N ASP A 717 2.35 59.17 -70.19
CA ASP A 717 1.52 58.30 -71.02
C ASP A 717 0.58 59.07 -71.97
N GLY A 718 1.12 60.08 -72.65
CA GLY A 718 0.40 60.93 -73.59
C GLY A 718 -0.20 62.20 -72.98
N GLN A 719 -0.20 62.34 -71.65
CA GLN A 719 -0.62 63.56 -70.97
C GLN A 719 0.57 64.51 -70.81
N LEU A 720 0.50 65.67 -71.47
CA LEU A 720 1.61 66.64 -71.51
C LEU A 720 1.44 67.75 -70.47
N VAL A 721 2.46 67.94 -69.64
CA VAL A 721 2.63 69.09 -68.75
C VAL A 721 3.82 69.90 -69.25
N ASP A 722 3.51 71.00 -69.94
CA ASP A 722 4.50 71.89 -70.56
C ASP A 722 4.71 73.16 -69.73
N TYR A 723 5.96 73.53 -69.46
CA TYR A 723 6.31 74.70 -68.66
C TYR A 723 7.46 75.49 -69.28
N SER A 724 7.23 76.77 -69.58
CA SER A 724 8.20 77.67 -70.24
C SER A 724 8.55 78.90 -69.38
N GLN A 725 8.89 78.70 -68.10
CA GLN A 725 9.19 79.77 -67.11
C GLN A 725 8.06 80.81 -66.94
N GLY A 726 6.81 80.38 -67.09
CA GLY A 726 5.61 81.21 -66.88
C GLY A 726 5.08 81.13 -65.43
N ARG A 727 3.81 81.53 -65.25
CA ARG A 727 3.10 81.28 -63.99
C ARG A 727 2.98 79.78 -63.74
N ASN A 728 3.19 79.39 -62.48
CA ASN A 728 2.97 78.00 -62.07
C ASN A 728 1.49 77.64 -62.24
N TYR A 729 1.23 76.42 -62.73
CA TYR A 729 -0.11 75.88 -62.88
C TYR A 729 -0.13 74.41 -62.48
N THR A 730 -1.33 73.89 -62.24
CA THR A 730 -1.58 72.50 -61.85
C THR A 730 -2.31 71.78 -62.97
N ALA A 731 -1.77 70.65 -63.40
CA ALA A 731 -2.40 69.75 -64.37
C ALA A 731 -2.98 68.53 -63.65
N HIS A 732 -4.24 68.20 -63.87
CA HIS A 732 -4.85 66.98 -63.37
C HIS A 732 -4.61 65.83 -64.35
N LEU A 733 -4.11 64.71 -63.83
CA LEU A 733 -3.62 63.57 -64.59
C LEU A 733 -4.19 62.28 -64.00
N VAL A 734 -4.19 61.22 -64.82
CA VAL A 734 -4.61 59.88 -64.41
C VAL A 734 -3.56 58.83 -64.77
N TRP A 735 -3.46 57.79 -63.95
CA TRP A 735 -2.71 56.57 -64.25
C TRP A 735 -3.58 55.34 -64.03
N PRO A 736 -3.56 54.32 -64.92
CA PRO A 736 -2.98 54.37 -66.26
C PRO A 736 -3.90 55.18 -67.21
N ASN A 737 -3.32 56.05 -68.05
CA ASN A 737 -4.08 56.80 -69.06
C ASN A 737 -4.41 55.97 -70.31
N ASN A 738 -3.58 54.96 -70.60
CA ASN A 738 -3.77 54.02 -71.70
C ASN A 738 -3.22 52.66 -71.26
N MET A 739 -3.86 51.56 -71.66
CA MET A 739 -3.43 50.19 -71.32
C MET A 739 -2.65 49.49 -72.46
N ARG A 740 -2.33 50.19 -73.55
CA ARG A 740 -1.61 49.62 -74.71
C ARG A 740 -0.09 49.50 -74.44
N GLU A 741 0.53 48.48 -75.04
CA GLU A 741 2.00 48.34 -75.07
C GLU A 741 2.67 49.52 -75.79
N GLY A 742 3.80 49.98 -75.26
CA GLY A 742 4.60 51.07 -75.83
C GLY A 742 4.36 52.47 -75.26
N ASN A 743 3.55 52.60 -74.20
CA ASN A 743 3.44 53.86 -73.46
C ASN A 743 4.82 54.31 -72.96
N GLU A 744 5.12 55.59 -73.18
CA GLU A 744 6.37 56.21 -72.75
C GLU A 744 6.05 57.36 -71.80
N SER A 745 6.70 57.35 -70.64
CA SER A 745 6.73 58.49 -69.73
C SER A 745 8.11 59.12 -69.78
N LYS A 746 8.17 60.41 -70.11
CA LYS A 746 9.40 61.11 -70.47
C LYS A 746 9.39 62.56 -70.03
N LEU A 747 10.51 63.01 -69.48
CA LEU A 747 10.77 64.43 -69.25
C LEU A 747 11.81 64.92 -70.24
N THR A 748 11.48 66.00 -70.97
CA THR A 748 12.40 66.65 -71.91
C THR A 748 12.69 68.08 -71.47
N LEU A 749 13.96 68.41 -71.22
CA LEU A 749 14.40 69.78 -70.92
C LEU A 749 15.05 70.40 -72.15
N ILE A 750 14.57 71.59 -72.52
CA ILE A 750 15.06 72.33 -73.68
C ILE A 750 15.95 73.47 -73.20
N GLY A 751 17.23 73.45 -73.61
CA GLY A 751 18.22 74.46 -73.27
C GLY A 751 17.94 75.83 -73.90
N THR A 752 18.57 76.87 -73.34
CA THR A 752 18.60 78.23 -73.91
C THR A 752 19.62 78.36 -75.04
N SER A 753 20.69 77.56 -75.03
CA SER A 753 21.62 77.37 -76.15
C SER A 753 21.05 76.37 -77.15
N GLY A 754 21.25 76.57 -78.46
CA GLY A 754 20.63 75.79 -79.55
C GLY A 754 20.99 74.30 -79.67
N ASN A 755 21.43 73.65 -78.59
CA ASN A 755 21.71 72.22 -78.52
C ASN A 755 20.42 71.38 -78.60
N ALA A 756 20.54 70.15 -79.08
CA ALA A 756 19.43 69.20 -79.11
C ALA A 756 18.90 68.93 -77.69
N PRO A 757 17.57 68.87 -77.50
CA PRO A 757 16.96 68.62 -76.20
C PRO A 757 17.35 67.23 -75.67
N ARG A 758 17.56 67.13 -74.35
CA ARG A 758 17.87 65.88 -73.67
C ARG A 758 16.70 65.47 -72.79
N SER A 759 16.53 64.16 -72.66
CA SER A 759 15.38 63.58 -71.99
C SER A 759 15.74 62.35 -71.18
N ILE A 760 14.99 62.14 -70.11
CA ILE A 760 14.89 60.86 -69.40
C ILE A 760 13.56 60.24 -69.78
N SER A 761 13.54 58.96 -70.16
CA SER A 761 12.36 58.27 -70.66
C SER A 761 12.32 56.84 -70.16
N PHE A 762 11.12 56.38 -69.83
CA PHE A 762 10.83 54.99 -69.49
C PHE A 762 9.65 54.54 -70.35
N SER A 763 9.66 53.27 -70.74
CA SER A 763 8.59 52.65 -71.52
C SER A 763 8.04 51.45 -70.77
N GLY A 764 6.75 51.19 -70.92
CA GLY A 764 6.06 50.08 -70.28
C GLY A 764 4.83 50.52 -69.48
N PRO A 765 4.03 49.57 -68.98
CA PRO A 765 2.81 49.88 -68.24
C PRO A 765 3.06 50.70 -66.96
N TRP A 766 4.26 50.60 -66.36
CA TRP A 766 4.63 51.32 -65.15
C TRP A 766 5.61 52.48 -65.40
N ALA A 767 5.66 52.98 -66.64
CA ALA A 767 6.59 54.04 -67.04
C ALA A 767 6.48 55.31 -66.19
N GLN A 768 5.26 55.72 -65.81
CA GLN A 768 5.05 56.89 -64.93
C GLN A 768 5.75 56.71 -63.58
N PHE A 769 5.62 55.52 -62.97
CA PHE A 769 6.22 55.19 -61.68
C PHE A 769 7.75 55.20 -61.76
N ARG A 770 8.31 54.57 -62.81
CA ARG A 770 9.76 54.58 -63.05
C ARG A 770 10.29 55.99 -63.28
N LEU A 771 9.54 56.82 -64.01
CA LEU A 771 9.92 58.21 -64.22
C LEU A 771 9.96 58.95 -62.88
N PHE A 772 8.91 58.90 -62.08
CA PHE A 772 8.89 59.57 -60.76
C PHE A 772 10.02 59.08 -59.84
N TRP A 773 10.30 57.77 -59.81
CA TRP A 773 11.38 57.19 -59.00
C TRP A 773 12.79 57.52 -59.50
N ALA A 774 12.95 57.88 -60.78
CA ALA A 774 14.21 58.38 -61.30
C ALA A 774 14.50 59.84 -60.85
N GLY A 775 13.47 60.54 -60.35
CA GLY A 775 13.62 61.86 -59.75
C GLY A 775 14.05 61.80 -58.29
N GLN A 776 14.60 62.90 -57.78
CA GLN A 776 14.85 63.05 -56.35
C GLN A 776 13.57 63.51 -55.65
N LEU A 777 12.92 62.60 -54.91
CA LEU A 777 11.74 62.91 -54.10
C LEU A 777 12.15 63.63 -52.80
N THR A 778 11.47 64.72 -52.47
CA THR A 778 11.63 65.49 -51.23
C THR A 778 10.27 65.96 -50.71
N GLY A 779 10.19 66.23 -49.40
CA GLY A 779 8.96 66.74 -48.79
C GLY A 779 7.74 65.83 -49.00
N VAL A 780 7.94 64.51 -48.86
CA VAL A 780 6.85 63.53 -48.92
C VAL A 780 5.96 63.71 -47.69
N GLN A 781 4.72 64.08 -47.91
CA GLN A 781 3.67 64.27 -46.91
C GLN A 781 2.39 63.55 -47.37
N ASP A 782 1.43 63.42 -46.47
CA ASP A 782 0.11 62.88 -46.82
C ASP A 782 -0.52 63.74 -47.91
N GLY A 783 -0.89 63.12 -49.03
CA GLY A 783 -1.52 63.79 -50.17
C GLY A 783 -0.62 64.66 -51.06
N ASN A 784 0.68 64.86 -50.77
CA ASN A 784 1.58 65.53 -51.73
C ASN A 784 3.08 65.21 -51.56
N PHE A 785 3.85 65.37 -52.63
CA PHE A 785 5.31 65.30 -52.60
C PHE A 785 5.95 66.20 -53.65
N THR A 786 7.23 66.53 -53.47
CA THR A 786 8.01 67.27 -54.47
C THR A 786 8.99 66.33 -55.15
N VAL A 787 9.08 66.40 -56.48
CA VAL A 787 10.02 65.62 -57.28
C VAL A 787 10.90 66.54 -58.11
N ARG A 788 12.22 66.37 -57.98
CA ARG A 788 13.22 67.11 -58.75
C ARG A 788 13.89 66.19 -59.76
N PHE A 789 13.76 66.51 -61.03
CA PHE A 789 14.46 65.82 -62.12
C PHE A 789 15.68 66.61 -62.54
N SER A 790 16.84 65.96 -62.58
CA SER A 790 18.09 66.57 -63.08
C SER A 790 18.43 65.96 -64.45
N VAL A 791 18.39 66.78 -65.50
CA VAL A 791 18.65 66.35 -66.89
C VAL A 791 19.55 67.38 -67.57
N ASP A 792 20.66 66.92 -68.16
CA ASP A 792 21.55 67.76 -68.98
C ASP A 792 22.04 69.04 -68.28
N GLY A 793 22.47 68.92 -67.02
CA GLY A 793 22.98 70.05 -66.22
C GLY A 793 21.93 71.11 -65.84
N GLY A 794 20.64 70.85 -66.07
CA GLY A 794 19.51 71.63 -65.56
C GLY A 794 18.61 70.78 -64.67
N ALA A 795 17.64 71.42 -64.02
CA ALA A 795 16.67 70.74 -63.18
C ALA A 795 15.27 71.32 -63.34
N MET A 796 14.27 70.44 -63.30
CA MET A 796 12.85 70.80 -63.20
C MET A 796 12.28 70.19 -61.93
N THR A 797 11.55 71.01 -61.17
CA THR A 797 10.88 70.59 -59.93
C THR A 797 9.38 70.65 -60.14
N TYR A 798 8.71 69.55 -59.83
CA TYR A 798 7.26 69.44 -59.81
C TYR A 798 6.78 69.14 -58.39
N ARG A 799 5.60 69.63 -58.03
CA ARG A 799 4.87 69.19 -56.83
C ARG A 799 3.70 68.35 -57.28
N VAL A 800 3.60 67.14 -56.77
CA VAL A 800 2.54 66.18 -57.10
C VAL A 800 1.59 66.13 -55.92
N HIS A 801 0.30 66.26 -56.19
CA HIS A 801 -0.80 66.16 -55.23
C HIS A 801 -1.59 64.89 -55.53
N THR A 802 -1.89 64.07 -54.52
CA THR A 802 -2.62 62.80 -54.63
C THR A 802 -3.91 62.89 -53.84
N ASP A 803 -4.97 62.23 -54.31
CA ASP A 803 -6.30 62.31 -53.67
C ASP A 803 -6.41 61.43 -52.40
N THR A 804 -5.53 60.44 -52.25
CA THR A 804 -5.45 59.52 -51.13
C THR A 804 -4.38 59.95 -50.11
N GLU A 805 -4.63 59.67 -48.82
CA GLU A 805 -3.65 59.87 -47.73
C GLU A 805 -2.36 59.08 -48.02
N ASP A 806 -2.50 57.88 -48.57
CA ASP A 806 -1.39 57.06 -49.06
C ASP A 806 -0.99 57.45 -50.50
N ASN A 807 0.28 57.78 -50.71
CA ASN A 807 0.80 58.24 -51.99
C ASN A 807 1.24 57.05 -52.88
N PRO A 808 0.63 56.84 -54.08
CA PRO A 808 1.02 55.75 -54.98
C PRO A 808 2.48 55.82 -55.48
N PHE A 809 3.07 57.02 -55.54
CA PHE A 809 4.36 57.26 -56.21
C PHE A 809 5.56 57.43 -55.27
N SER A 810 5.36 57.55 -53.95
CA SER A 810 6.44 57.79 -52.97
C SER A 810 7.40 56.61 -52.76
N GLY A 811 7.06 55.43 -53.29
CA GLY A 811 7.85 54.21 -53.15
C GLY A 811 7.65 53.49 -51.82
N GLY A 812 8.10 52.24 -51.72
CA GLY A 812 7.99 51.43 -50.49
C GLY A 812 6.80 50.48 -50.49
N LEU A 813 5.60 50.94 -50.88
CA LEU A 813 4.35 50.17 -50.81
C LEU A 813 4.45 48.77 -51.47
N PHE A 814 4.85 48.71 -52.74
CA PHE A 814 4.97 47.45 -53.46
C PHE A 814 6.14 46.59 -53.01
N SER A 815 7.25 47.19 -52.58
CA SER A 815 8.44 46.47 -52.11
C SER A 815 8.28 45.90 -50.70
N GLN A 816 7.30 46.39 -49.94
CA GLN A 816 6.93 45.85 -48.62
C GLN A 816 5.93 44.70 -48.73
N PHE A 817 5.26 44.57 -49.89
CA PHE A 817 4.30 43.50 -50.13
C PHE A 817 4.99 42.21 -50.54
N GLY A 818 4.77 41.14 -49.77
CA GLY A 818 5.29 39.81 -50.02
C GLY A 818 4.45 38.77 -49.31
N LEU A 819 4.31 37.58 -49.90
CA LEU A 819 3.49 36.50 -49.35
C LEU A 819 4.37 35.33 -48.93
N SER A 820 4.11 34.78 -47.75
CA SER A 820 4.74 33.55 -47.26
C SER A 820 3.98 32.33 -47.79
N ASP A 821 4.69 31.23 -48.00
CA ASP A 821 4.12 29.94 -48.42
C ASP A 821 3.28 29.26 -47.33
N THR A 822 3.53 29.61 -46.06
CA THR A 822 2.84 29.05 -44.89
C THR A 822 1.87 30.06 -44.30
N LEU A 823 0.67 29.60 -43.94
CA LEU A 823 -0.41 30.43 -43.45
C LEU A 823 -0.52 30.42 -41.92
N TYR A 824 -0.17 29.28 -41.30
CA TYR A 824 -0.16 29.05 -39.87
C TYR A 824 1.25 28.89 -39.30
#